data_AF-A0A8K0TFB5-F1
#
_entry.id   AF-A0A8K0TFB5-F1
#
_cell.length_a   1.000
_cell.length_b   1.000
_cell.length_c   1.000
_cell.angle_alpha   90.00
_cell.angle_beta   90.00
_cell.angle_gamma   90.00
#
_symmetry.space_group_name_H-M   'P 1'
#
loop_
_entity.id
_entity.type
_entity.pdbx_description
1 polymer ?
#
loop_
_entity_poly.entity_id
_entity_poly.type
_entity_poly.pdbx_seq_one_letter_code
_entity_poly.pdbx_strand_id
1 'polypeptide(L)'
;MRCQVLAVFGLLGAAAAKPCKSVYPSSLTAVETNTAVSVVSSSSTASADSASASGSASASGSGSVSADASASASASASASGSASASGSVSADASASSAADVSSILSSLDVSSTVSVASDASYTVSSDAVSSTASAIASDYSSGAASSDASSISVAASTDVSSAASSAASDVSSTAASSDASSAASSISIAASTDVSSAASSAASDVSSAAASSDASSVVPSSTVASSIESAASSSASASSTAAVTVESVDSTVLIIARDEEGASSGASGLVGYGIQFEKLLIPQAGGAIPTLSSGGKGNYAAIIIVDAVAYQYTDGWRSAITTEQWDTIHKYQTDFHVRMVRINEYPGPAFGATVAGDGQGCCGAGVEQLVSFTDVSDFPTANLKTGEGITTQGLFHYPASITDTATTKGVAKFGPGGTYTTDTVAAVINNFEGREQFVWFTSWAPTWSATSNYLQHAHIHWMTRGVFLGKRKVHLSAQIDDVQLETELFYPAGQIFKISTADLEGHVAWQKDLNSRLPEGSDFWLEFAHNGNGDIEAATTPDGSNGVCNPDYAVWYDEAPDTPLEFKKVPGTGVDQWPVEFQEYGWSLTCAQRDPFAVWFQNPENLNAFGHLSHTFTHLALNNATYKDAEREIQFNQAWFKQMGIDKAARWSANGLVPPAITGLHNADVINAWLANGIKNVVGDNTRPVLRSTESQFWPLISTVEGNGADGLTIVPRYATTIYFNCDTAECTTREWIQTSGGSGDFQNLLAQAKSENSRYLFGLHADPYMFHQANMRQADQPEITVGNKSGKFSIVSAWVEVVAQEITRLTNWPITTLKHDDIAKYFTDRMALDKCKPTLSFGYAADGKSITSVTVGANGNTCSVPVPVTIPSGSLSGGSVVADQVGAEPPIQWVTLSGSPVTLSLSSAVAVAA
;
A
#
# COMPACT_ATOMS: atom_id res chain seq x y z
N MET A 1 25.45 10.30 9.27
CA MET A 1 23.96 10.35 9.17
C MET A 1 23.20 11.22 10.22
N ARG A 2 23.82 12.11 11.03
CA ARG A 2 23.09 12.81 12.14
C ARG A 2 22.35 14.12 11.80
N CYS A 3 22.28 14.57 10.56
CA CYS A 3 21.69 15.89 10.27
C CYS A 3 21.08 15.95 8.87
N GLN A 4 19.84 15.47 8.67
CA GLN A 4 18.85 16.13 7.79
C GLN A 4 17.45 15.51 7.68
N VAL A 5 17.09 14.48 8.45
CA VAL A 5 15.67 14.07 8.58
C VAL A 5 14.82 15.13 9.32
N LEU A 6 15.46 16.14 9.94
CA LEU A 6 14.81 17.24 10.68
C LEU A 6 14.23 18.38 9.81
N ALA A 7 14.27 18.30 8.48
CA ALA A 7 13.90 19.42 7.61
C ALA A 7 12.56 19.26 6.86
N VAL A 8 11.52 18.67 7.48
CA VAL A 8 10.16 18.60 6.89
C VAL A 8 9.08 19.33 7.72
N PHE A 9 9.45 20.02 8.82
CA PHE A 9 8.51 20.94 9.48
C PHE A 9 9.20 22.24 9.93
N GLY A 10 8.91 23.36 9.25
CA GLY A 10 9.08 24.69 9.83
C GLY A 10 9.71 25.75 8.92
N LEU A 11 8.87 26.54 8.25
CA LEU A 11 9.18 27.93 7.90
C LEU A 11 9.15 28.79 9.16
N LEU A 12 10.30 29.35 9.58
CA LEU A 12 10.54 30.71 10.11
C LEU A 12 11.76 30.75 11.05
N GLY A 13 12.69 31.67 10.76
CA GLY A 13 13.56 32.30 11.78
C GLY A 13 15.02 31.85 11.81
N ALA A 14 15.90 32.64 11.18
CA ALA A 14 17.34 32.54 11.33
C ALA A 14 17.80 32.89 12.75
N ALA A 15 18.50 31.98 13.43
CA ALA A 15 19.36 32.30 14.56
C ALA A 15 20.61 31.41 14.54
N ALA A 16 21.76 32.04 14.70
CA ALA A 16 23.09 31.48 14.50
C ALA A 16 23.41 30.29 15.42
N ALA A 17 23.75 29.14 14.83
CA ALA A 17 24.39 28.03 15.52
C ALA A 17 25.92 28.25 15.57
N LYS A 18 26.47 28.36 16.78
CA LYS A 18 27.92 28.30 17.04
C LYS A 18 28.42 26.86 16.87
N PRO A 19 29.64 26.64 16.37
CA PRO A 19 30.16 25.29 16.14
C PRO A 19 30.56 24.60 17.46
N CYS A 20 30.13 23.35 17.63
CA CYS A 20 30.63 22.45 18.65
C CYS A 20 32.07 22.00 18.30
N LYS A 21 32.98 22.19 19.26
CA LYS A 21 34.37 21.73 19.19
C LYS A 21 34.44 20.21 19.33
N SER A 22 35.17 19.55 18.44
CA SER A 22 35.71 18.22 18.72
C SER A 22 36.86 18.34 19.72
N VAL A 23 36.94 17.38 20.63
CA VAL A 23 38.03 17.21 21.59
C VAL A 23 38.63 15.84 21.30
N TYR A 24 39.89 15.79 20.87
CA TYR A 24 40.96 14.86 21.30
C TYR A 24 42.24 15.12 20.46
N PRO A 25 43.44 14.74 20.96
CA PRO A 25 44.56 15.66 21.04
C PRO A 25 45.52 15.54 19.87
N SER A 26 46.02 16.71 19.49
CA SER A 26 47.04 16.98 18.50
C SER A 26 48.43 16.44 18.88
N SER A 27 49.12 15.85 17.91
CA SER A 27 50.58 15.97 17.80
C SER A 27 50.97 16.05 16.33
N LEU A 28 51.23 17.26 15.82
CA LEU A 28 52.14 17.48 14.70
C LEU A 28 52.63 18.94 14.72
N THR A 29 53.95 19.06 14.77
CA THR A 29 54.74 20.28 14.63
C THR A 29 54.55 20.94 13.27
N ALA A 30 54.32 22.27 13.29
CA ALA A 30 54.18 23.12 12.13
C ALA A 30 55.54 23.39 11.45
N VAL A 31 55.53 23.48 10.12
CA VAL A 31 56.46 24.30 9.33
C VAL A 31 55.63 25.05 8.29
N GLU A 32 55.58 26.37 8.43
CA GLU A 32 55.08 27.29 7.42
C GLU A 32 56.05 27.39 6.23
N THR A 33 55.52 27.59 5.02
CA THR A 33 56.03 28.65 4.12
C THR A 33 55.02 28.96 3.02
N ASN A 34 54.71 30.26 2.92
CA ASN A 34 53.96 30.92 1.86
C ASN A 34 54.62 30.79 0.48
N THR A 35 53.84 30.66 -0.59
CA THR A 35 53.84 31.66 -1.68
C THR A 35 52.63 31.49 -2.62
N ALA A 36 51.99 32.62 -2.93
CA ALA A 36 50.98 32.76 -3.98
C ALA A 36 51.66 33.02 -5.34
N VAL A 37 50.95 32.74 -6.45
CA VAL A 37 50.59 33.69 -7.54
C VAL A 37 50.32 32.98 -8.89
N SER A 38 49.24 33.45 -9.53
CA SER A 38 48.89 33.54 -10.97
C SER A 38 48.45 32.32 -11.80
N VAL A 39 47.14 32.33 -12.03
CA VAL A 39 46.39 32.17 -13.29
C VAL A 39 47.19 32.40 -14.59
N VAL A 40 47.16 31.42 -15.51
CA VAL A 40 47.06 31.63 -16.97
C VAL A 40 46.23 30.48 -17.60
N SER A 41 45.24 30.88 -18.39
CA SER A 41 44.37 30.08 -19.26
C SER A 41 44.96 29.89 -20.66
N SER A 42 44.79 28.69 -21.26
CA SER A 42 44.56 28.41 -22.71
C SER A 42 44.90 26.94 -22.97
N SER A 43 43.93 26.03 -23.11
CA SER A 43 43.20 25.67 -24.34
C SER A 43 43.97 24.77 -25.32
N SER A 44 43.26 23.68 -25.65
CA SER A 44 43.15 23.00 -26.95
C SER A 44 44.20 21.96 -27.39
N THR A 45 43.66 20.73 -27.46
CA THR A 45 43.56 19.85 -28.65
C THR A 45 44.62 18.78 -28.94
N ALA A 46 44.07 17.55 -28.98
CA ALA A 46 44.12 16.61 -30.10
C ALA A 46 45.14 15.46 -30.07
N SER A 47 44.60 14.29 -29.74
CA SER A 47 44.46 13.14 -30.64
C SER A 47 45.52 12.03 -30.69
N ALA A 48 44.96 10.82 -30.62
CA ALA A 48 45.25 9.63 -31.42
C ALA A 48 46.25 8.57 -30.91
N ASP A 49 45.63 7.42 -30.61
CA ASP A 49 45.86 6.12 -31.25
C ASP A 49 46.78 5.05 -30.64
N SER A 50 46.19 3.84 -30.73
CA SER A 50 46.77 2.49 -30.79
C SER A 50 47.32 1.89 -29.49
N ALA A 51 46.71 0.86 -28.89
CA ALA A 51 46.42 -0.51 -29.35
C ALA A 51 47.61 -1.49 -29.27
N SER A 52 47.26 -2.66 -28.73
CA SER A 52 47.88 -3.99 -28.89
C SER A 52 48.90 -4.49 -27.84
N ALA A 53 48.37 -5.37 -26.99
CA ALA A 53 48.60 -6.83 -27.02
C ALA A 53 49.88 -7.46 -26.41
N SER A 54 49.57 -8.38 -25.48
CA SER A 54 50.07 -9.77 -25.38
C SER A 54 51.48 -10.04 -24.86
N GLY A 55 51.55 -10.98 -23.90
CA GLY A 55 52.80 -11.61 -23.46
C GLY A 55 52.57 -12.60 -22.31
N SER A 56 52.40 -13.87 -22.67
CA SER A 56 52.13 -15.04 -21.85
C SER A 56 53.37 -15.70 -21.20
N ALA A 57 53.09 -16.51 -20.16
CA ALA A 57 53.67 -17.84 -19.87
C ALA A 57 54.77 -18.02 -18.76
N SER A 58 54.33 -18.69 -17.69
CA SER A 58 54.76 -20.03 -17.20
C SER A 58 56.05 -20.28 -16.38
N ALA A 59 55.82 -20.92 -15.22
CA ALA A 59 56.37 -22.23 -14.77
C ALA A 59 57.43 -22.31 -13.62
N SER A 60 56.96 -22.94 -12.53
CA SER A 60 57.52 -24.10 -11.77
C SER A 60 58.82 -24.00 -10.95
N GLY A 61 58.76 -24.53 -9.72
CA GLY A 61 59.92 -24.97 -8.93
C GLY A 61 59.55 -25.51 -7.54
N SER A 62 59.55 -26.84 -7.42
CA SER A 62 59.28 -27.67 -6.23
C SER A 62 60.44 -27.76 -5.22
N GLY A 63 60.14 -28.07 -3.95
CA GLY A 63 61.13 -28.63 -3.00
C GLY A 63 60.58 -28.89 -1.60
N SER A 64 60.44 -30.16 -1.24
CA SER A 64 60.08 -30.70 0.09
C SER A 64 61.31 -30.95 0.97
N VAL A 65 61.15 -31.07 2.30
CA VAL A 65 61.50 -32.25 3.16
C VAL A 65 61.36 -31.91 4.65
N SER A 66 60.83 -32.91 5.37
CA SER A 66 60.41 -33.13 6.77
C SER A 66 61.45 -32.97 7.89
N ALA A 67 61.00 -32.81 9.15
CA ALA A 67 60.91 -33.91 10.16
C ALA A 67 60.83 -33.44 11.65
N ASP A 68 59.89 -34.07 12.37
CA ASP A 68 59.94 -34.63 13.73
C ASP A 68 60.02 -33.81 15.04
N ALA A 69 58.92 -33.91 15.81
CA ALA A 69 58.72 -34.85 16.94
C ALA A 69 58.57 -34.32 18.39
N SER A 70 57.61 -34.98 19.06
CA SER A 70 57.41 -35.28 20.49
C SER A 70 56.92 -34.16 21.42
N ALA A 71 55.96 -34.30 22.34
CA ALA A 71 55.06 -35.32 22.91
C ALA A 71 55.16 -35.21 24.44
N SER A 72 54.03 -35.04 25.15
CA SER A 72 53.69 -35.88 26.32
C SER A 72 52.37 -35.45 26.97
N ALA A 73 51.57 -36.47 27.27
CA ALA A 73 50.26 -36.50 27.86
C ALA A 73 50.22 -36.18 29.37
N SER A 74 49.02 -35.93 29.92
CA SER A 74 48.38 -36.88 30.85
C SER A 74 46.98 -36.43 31.26
N ALA A 75 46.08 -37.41 31.33
CA ALA A 75 44.66 -37.34 31.60
C ALA A 75 44.31 -37.36 33.09
N SER A 76 43.07 -37.00 33.44
CA SER A 76 42.12 -37.95 34.06
C SER A 76 40.74 -37.32 34.35
N ALA A 77 39.71 -38.15 34.14
CA ALA A 77 38.28 -38.00 34.38
C ALA A 77 37.91 -37.70 35.86
N SER A 78 36.68 -37.43 36.31
CA SER A 78 35.37 -37.99 35.93
C SER A 78 34.21 -37.30 36.68
N ALA A 79 33.12 -37.08 35.94
CA ALA A 79 31.69 -37.35 36.23
C ALA A 79 30.98 -36.96 37.57
N SER A 80 29.84 -36.28 37.34
CA SER A 80 28.48 -36.52 37.89
C SER A 80 28.09 -35.98 39.27
N GLY A 81 26.88 -35.40 39.34
CA GLY A 81 26.09 -35.34 40.58
C GLY A 81 25.33 -34.04 40.88
N SER A 82 24.21 -33.87 40.19
CA SER A 82 22.98 -33.12 40.50
C SER A 82 22.63 -32.67 41.95
N ALA A 83 21.90 -31.55 41.99
CA ALA A 83 20.68 -31.25 42.77
C ALA A 83 20.75 -30.40 44.07
N SER A 84 20.20 -29.17 43.93
CA SER A 84 19.18 -28.49 44.77
C SER A 84 19.31 -28.41 46.31
N ALA A 85 19.27 -27.19 46.86
CA ALA A 85 18.07 -26.61 47.51
C ALA A 85 18.40 -25.63 48.66
N SER A 86 17.54 -24.60 48.76
CA SER A 86 17.05 -23.94 49.98
C SER A 86 17.92 -22.92 50.73
N GLY A 87 17.28 -21.83 51.18
CA GLY A 87 17.75 -21.02 52.30
C GLY A 87 17.40 -19.53 52.22
N SER A 88 16.18 -19.18 52.61
CA SER A 88 15.70 -17.83 52.92
C SER A 88 16.36 -17.23 54.19
N VAL A 89 16.33 -15.90 54.37
CA VAL A 89 15.79 -15.14 55.54
C VAL A 89 16.26 -13.66 55.55
N SER A 90 15.28 -12.77 55.38
CA SER A 90 14.89 -11.50 56.05
C SER A 90 15.86 -10.49 56.73
N ALA A 91 15.48 -9.20 56.52
CA ALA A 91 15.46 -8.02 57.44
C ALA A 91 16.80 -7.33 57.83
N ASP A 92 16.91 -6.03 58.15
CA ASP A 92 15.97 -4.97 58.53
C ASP A 92 16.61 -3.56 58.33
N ALA A 93 15.78 -2.54 58.53
CA ALA A 93 15.85 -1.07 58.44
C ALA A 93 17.06 -0.25 58.94
N SER A 94 17.13 1.02 58.50
CA SER A 94 17.05 2.22 59.38
C SER A 94 17.20 3.58 58.65
N ALA A 95 16.62 4.61 59.25
CA ALA A 95 16.28 5.93 58.73
C ALA A 95 17.21 7.07 59.20
N SER A 96 17.07 8.28 58.62
CA SER A 96 16.64 9.52 59.32
C SER A 96 17.28 10.85 58.88
N SER A 97 16.45 11.91 58.93
CA SER A 97 16.69 13.28 59.47
C SER A 97 16.47 14.49 58.53
N ALA A 98 15.94 15.56 59.14
CA ALA A 98 15.29 16.75 58.59
C ALA A 98 15.83 18.06 59.23
N ALA A 99 15.51 19.25 58.68
CA ALA A 99 15.44 20.59 59.35
C ALA A 99 14.95 21.70 58.34
N ASP A 100 13.83 22.41 58.59
CA ASP A 100 13.62 23.81 59.09
C ASP A 100 13.81 24.98 58.07
N VAL A 101 13.16 26.18 58.03
CA VAL A 101 11.88 26.81 58.48
C VAL A 101 11.82 28.29 57.95
N SER A 102 10.61 28.80 57.61
CA SER A 102 10.06 30.21 57.61
C SER A 102 10.46 31.33 56.61
N SER A 103 9.48 32.01 55.97
CA SER A 103 8.97 33.38 56.35
C SER A 103 8.13 34.18 55.30
N ILE A 104 7.04 34.82 55.78
CA ILE A 104 6.45 36.17 55.47
C ILE A 104 5.51 36.44 54.23
N LEU A 105 4.19 36.51 54.55
CA LEU A 105 3.12 37.55 54.39
C LEU A 105 2.78 38.39 53.11
N SER A 106 1.44 38.54 52.94
CA SER A 106 0.59 39.70 52.51
C SER A 106 0.30 39.90 51.02
N SER A 107 -0.87 40.38 50.52
CA SER A 107 -2.25 40.64 50.99
C SER A 107 -3.05 41.31 49.83
N LEU A 108 -4.40 41.26 49.87
CA LEU A 108 -5.43 42.14 49.21
C LEU A 108 -5.85 41.76 47.76
N ASP A 109 -7.06 41.21 47.51
CA ASP A 109 -8.45 41.75 47.48
C ASP A 109 -8.74 42.83 46.43
N VAL A 110 -9.69 42.57 45.51
CA VAL A 110 -10.96 43.33 45.31
C VAL A 110 -11.75 42.79 44.09
N SER A 111 -13.04 42.63 44.36
CA SER A 111 -14.18 42.20 43.56
C SER A 111 -14.62 43.16 42.44
N SER A 112 -15.24 42.63 41.36
CA SER A 112 -16.56 43.12 40.89
C SER A 112 -17.19 42.22 39.81
N THR A 113 -18.43 41.81 40.09
CA THR A 113 -19.40 41.15 39.22
C THR A 113 -20.17 42.16 38.36
N VAL A 114 -20.48 41.86 37.09
CA VAL A 114 -21.75 42.25 36.39
C VAL A 114 -22.07 41.22 35.29
N SER A 115 -23.36 40.90 35.19
CA SER A 115 -24.05 39.89 34.41
C SER A 115 -24.73 40.41 33.11
N VAL A 116 -25.16 39.46 32.26
CA VAL A 116 -26.40 39.42 31.41
C VAL A 116 -26.23 39.37 29.87
N ALA A 117 -26.52 38.17 29.34
CA ALA A 117 -27.35 37.75 28.18
C ALA A 117 -27.01 37.99 26.69
N SER A 118 -27.14 36.87 25.95
CA SER A 118 -27.74 36.62 24.62
C SER A 118 -27.40 37.54 23.44
N ASP A 119 -26.83 37.00 22.36
CA ASP A 119 -27.61 36.39 21.26
C ASP A 119 -26.70 35.81 20.16
N ALA A 120 -27.25 34.86 19.40
CA ALA A 120 -26.60 34.14 18.32
C ALA A 120 -26.49 34.97 17.02
N SER A 121 -25.37 34.84 16.30
CA SER A 121 -25.33 34.78 14.82
C SER A 121 -23.90 34.55 14.33
N TYR A 122 -23.63 33.35 13.81
CA TYR A 122 -22.42 33.08 13.03
C TYR A 122 -22.69 33.43 11.57
N THR A 123 -22.01 34.47 11.09
CA THR A 123 -21.80 34.73 9.66
C THR A 123 -20.32 34.53 9.39
N VAL A 124 -19.98 33.56 8.53
CA VAL A 124 -18.61 33.38 8.02
C VAL A 124 -18.56 34.03 6.65
N SER A 125 -17.86 35.17 6.57
CA SER A 125 -17.35 35.71 5.31
C SER A 125 -15.86 35.39 5.25
N SER A 126 -15.44 34.91 4.08
CA SER A 126 -14.06 34.75 3.66
C SER A 126 -13.28 36.05 3.79
N ASP A 127 -12.11 36.00 4.43
CA ASP A 127 -10.83 36.32 3.78
C ASP A 127 -9.65 36.13 4.73
N ALA A 128 -8.50 35.91 4.11
CA ALA A 128 -7.19 35.58 4.64
C ALA A 128 -6.74 36.38 5.88
N VAL A 129 -5.83 35.79 6.67
CA VAL A 129 -4.50 36.35 7.02
C VAL A 129 -3.87 35.58 8.21
N SER A 130 -2.59 35.24 8.02
CA SER A 130 -1.48 35.20 8.99
C SER A 130 -1.65 34.52 10.35
N SER A 131 -0.76 33.56 10.57
CA SER A 131 -0.34 33.06 11.87
C SER A 131 0.23 34.16 12.78
N THR A 132 -0.22 34.19 14.02
CA THR A 132 0.52 34.72 15.17
C THR A 132 0.41 33.73 16.31
N ALA A 133 1.56 33.19 16.71
CA ALA A 133 1.72 32.32 17.86
C ALA A 133 1.63 33.13 19.16
N SER A 134 0.94 32.58 20.17
CA SER A 134 1.19 32.88 21.58
C SER A 134 1.05 31.60 22.39
N ALA A 135 2.13 31.32 23.12
CA ALA A 135 2.31 30.20 24.02
C ALA A 135 1.58 30.39 25.36
N ILE A 136 1.67 29.32 26.18
CA ILE A 136 1.47 29.17 27.65
C ILE A 136 0.50 28.01 27.88
N ALA A 137 0.95 26.76 28.09
CA ALA A 137 1.61 26.22 29.29
C ALA A 137 0.74 26.38 30.56
N SER A 138 0.02 25.32 30.93
CA SER A 138 -0.62 25.20 32.24
C SER A 138 -0.20 23.87 32.86
N ASP A 139 0.71 23.96 33.82
CA ASP A 139 1.04 22.88 34.74
C ASP A 139 -0.04 22.76 35.82
N TYR A 140 -0.39 21.50 36.08
CA TYR A 140 -1.30 21.00 37.09
C TYR A 140 -0.58 20.79 38.44
N SER A 141 -1.17 21.26 39.54
CA SER A 141 -1.24 20.59 40.87
C SER A 141 -1.92 21.56 41.86
N SER A 142 -2.77 21.21 42.82
CA SER A 142 -3.01 19.97 43.58
C SER A 142 -4.29 20.16 44.42
N GLY A 143 -4.86 19.07 44.95
CA GLY A 143 -5.86 19.17 46.03
C GLY A 143 -6.68 17.89 46.26
N ALA A 144 -6.11 16.97 47.03
CA ALA A 144 -6.61 15.62 47.31
C ALA A 144 -7.61 15.50 48.48
N ALA A 145 -8.40 14.42 48.48
CA ALA A 145 -8.76 13.56 49.63
C ALA A 145 -9.60 12.35 49.11
N SER A 146 -9.00 11.17 48.93
CA SER A 146 -9.06 9.97 49.80
C SER A 146 -10.42 9.24 49.88
N SER A 147 -10.49 7.98 49.39
CA SER A 147 -10.63 6.77 50.23
C SER A 147 -10.96 5.51 49.39
N ASP A 148 -10.16 4.47 49.66
CA ASP A 148 -10.46 3.03 49.72
C ASP A 148 -10.85 2.18 48.49
N ALA A 149 -10.11 1.08 48.42
CA ALA A 149 -10.24 -0.07 47.54
C ALA A 149 -11.39 -1.01 47.93
N SER A 150 -11.97 -1.73 46.97
CA SER A 150 -12.49 -3.09 47.15
C SER A 150 -12.65 -3.81 45.81
N SER A 151 -12.11 -5.02 45.78
CA SER A 151 -12.27 -6.11 44.81
C SER A 151 -13.71 -6.59 44.61
N ILE A 152 -14.11 -6.96 43.39
CA ILE A 152 -15.19 -7.94 43.15
C ILE A 152 -14.83 -8.92 42.02
N SER A 153 -14.93 -10.18 42.39
CA SER A 153 -14.81 -11.45 41.67
C SER A 153 -15.95 -11.73 40.69
N VAL A 154 -15.65 -12.40 39.57
CA VAL A 154 -16.64 -13.01 38.67
C VAL A 154 -16.88 -14.46 39.09
N ALA A 155 -18.14 -14.78 39.41
CA ALA A 155 -18.60 -16.11 39.80
C ALA A 155 -19.03 -16.95 38.60
N ALA A 156 -18.66 -18.23 38.63
CA ALA A 156 -19.19 -19.30 37.79
C ALA A 156 -20.51 -19.84 38.37
N SER A 157 -21.37 -20.40 37.51
CA SER A 157 -22.50 -21.22 37.92
C SER A 157 -22.59 -22.48 37.05
N THR A 158 -22.59 -23.64 37.71
CA THR A 158 -22.91 -24.98 37.16
C THR A 158 -24.09 -25.57 37.92
N ASP A 159 -24.95 -26.33 37.22
CA ASP A 159 -25.35 -27.73 37.53
C ASP A 159 -26.42 -28.21 36.51
N VAL A 160 -26.18 -29.24 35.65
CA VAL A 160 -26.23 -30.73 35.82
C VAL A 160 -27.66 -31.31 35.70
N SER A 161 -28.00 -32.17 34.72
CA SER A 161 -27.78 -33.65 34.59
C SER A 161 -28.56 -34.15 33.35
N SER A 162 -28.42 -35.31 32.70
CA SER A 162 -27.52 -36.49 32.66
C SER A 162 -28.04 -37.44 31.56
N ALA A 163 -27.18 -38.16 30.83
CA ALA A 163 -27.32 -39.60 30.50
C ALA A 163 -26.17 -40.09 29.60
N ALA A 164 -25.58 -41.23 29.98
CA ALA A 164 -24.38 -41.83 29.45
C ALA A 164 -24.65 -42.98 28.46
N SER A 165 -23.65 -43.32 27.63
CA SER A 165 -23.25 -44.72 27.39
C SER A 165 -21.87 -44.81 26.73
N SER A 166 -21.17 -45.86 27.14
CA SER A 166 -19.75 -46.22 27.01
C SER A 166 -19.41 -47.03 25.75
N ALA A 167 -18.13 -46.99 25.31
CA ALA A 167 -17.23 -48.17 25.27
C ALA A 167 -15.90 -47.86 24.55
N ALA A 168 -14.81 -48.27 25.18
CA ALA A 168 -13.45 -48.31 24.64
C ALA A 168 -13.20 -49.63 23.87
N SER A 169 -12.23 -49.64 22.95
CA SER A 169 -11.41 -50.83 22.62
C SER A 169 -10.11 -50.43 21.91
N ASP A 170 -9.01 -50.81 22.53
CA ASP A 170 -7.66 -50.91 21.97
C ASP A 170 -7.59 -51.90 20.79
N VAL A 171 -6.76 -51.60 19.78
CA VAL A 171 -5.95 -52.61 19.07
C VAL A 171 -4.63 -51.98 18.59
N SER A 172 -3.53 -52.58 19.01
CA SER A 172 -2.17 -52.38 18.49
C SER A 172 -1.78 -53.54 17.59
N SER A 173 -1.13 -53.27 16.44
CA SER A 173 -0.17 -54.19 15.80
C SER A 173 0.68 -53.50 14.72
N THR A 174 1.94 -53.21 15.07
CA THR A 174 3.22 -53.47 14.35
C THR A 174 3.33 -53.42 12.81
N ALA A 175 4.11 -52.42 12.35
CA ALA A 175 5.28 -52.42 11.46
C ALA A 175 5.40 -53.37 10.23
N ALA A 176 5.59 -52.77 9.04
CA ALA A 176 6.77 -52.97 8.17
C ALA A 176 6.80 -51.97 6.98
N SER A 177 8.03 -51.62 6.59
CA SER A 177 8.52 -50.57 5.69
C SER A 177 8.23 -50.70 4.18
N SER A 178 8.17 -49.57 3.45
CA SER A 178 8.98 -49.32 2.23
C SER A 178 8.84 -47.87 1.71
N ASP A 179 10.00 -47.23 1.56
CA ASP A 179 10.43 -46.21 0.58
C ASP A 179 9.43 -45.25 -0.04
N ALA A 180 9.60 -43.96 0.25
CA ALA A 180 9.18 -42.86 -0.61
C ALA A 180 10.37 -41.91 -0.84
N SER A 181 10.89 -41.92 -2.07
CA SER A 181 11.83 -40.93 -2.59
C SER A 181 11.10 -39.98 -3.54
N SER A 182 11.46 -38.71 -3.38
CA SER A 182 11.29 -37.53 -4.22
C SER A 182 10.93 -37.72 -5.70
N ALA A 183 10.01 -36.90 -6.20
CA ALA A 183 10.04 -36.42 -7.59
C ALA A 183 9.48 -35.00 -7.70
N ALA A 184 10.40 -34.04 -7.81
CA ALA A 184 10.17 -32.71 -8.35
C ALA A 184 9.76 -32.81 -9.83
N SER A 185 8.83 -31.98 -10.28
CA SER A 185 8.51 -31.82 -11.70
C SER A 185 8.95 -30.45 -12.19
N SER A 186 10.07 -30.45 -12.92
CA SER A 186 10.59 -29.37 -13.74
C SER A 186 9.76 -29.24 -15.03
N ILE A 187 9.36 -28.02 -15.39
CA ILE A 187 8.78 -27.70 -16.71
C ILE A 187 9.90 -27.20 -17.63
N SER A 188 10.14 -27.94 -18.70
CA SER A 188 11.12 -27.64 -19.75
C SER A 188 10.51 -26.73 -20.81
N ILE A 189 11.25 -25.67 -21.15
CA ILE A 189 11.04 -24.83 -22.33
C ILE A 189 11.66 -25.53 -23.54
N ALA A 190 10.94 -25.60 -24.65
CA ALA A 190 11.51 -25.94 -25.96
C ALA A 190 11.09 -24.89 -26.99
N ALA A 191 12.11 -24.24 -27.55
CA ALA A 191 12.04 -23.39 -28.73
C ALA A 191 12.04 -24.24 -30.02
N SER A 192 11.42 -23.75 -31.08
CA SER A 192 11.75 -24.13 -32.45
C SER A 192 11.44 -23.01 -33.43
N THR A 193 12.44 -22.66 -34.23
CA THR A 193 12.46 -21.72 -35.35
C THR A 193 12.36 -22.46 -36.69
N ASP A 194 11.68 -21.83 -37.67
CA ASP A 194 11.96 -21.80 -39.14
C ASP A 194 11.81 -23.11 -39.97
N VAL A 195 11.34 -23.17 -41.24
CA VAL A 195 11.22 -22.19 -42.35
C VAL A 195 10.37 -22.76 -43.53
N SER A 196 9.63 -21.86 -44.22
CA SER A 196 9.14 -21.81 -45.63
C SER A 196 8.61 -23.02 -46.45
N SER A 197 7.49 -22.82 -47.19
CA SER A 197 7.48 -22.75 -48.69
C SER A 197 6.07 -22.54 -49.33
N ALA A 198 5.98 -21.47 -50.10
CA ALA A 198 5.33 -21.20 -51.41
C ALA A 198 4.04 -21.91 -51.94
N ALA A 199 3.10 -21.04 -52.38
CA ALA A 199 2.50 -20.93 -53.73
C ALA A 199 1.08 -21.45 -54.08
N SER A 200 0.25 -20.47 -54.52
CA SER A 200 -0.75 -20.49 -55.63
C SER A 200 -2.05 -21.31 -55.42
N SER A 201 -3.27 -20.96 -55.86
CA SER A 201 -3.78 -20.06 -56.92
C SER A 201 -5.31 -19.88 -56.82
N ALA A 202 -5.83 -18.79 -57.43
CA ALA A 202 -7.13 -18.61 -58.14
C ALA A 202 -8.46 -18.87 -57.39
N ALA A 203 -9.29 -17.86 -57.12
CA ALA A 203 -10.22 -17.09 -58.00
C ALA A 203 -11.63 -17.69 -58.07
N SER A 204 -12.66 -16.89 -57.73
CA SER A 204 -13.86 -16.63 -58.55
C SER A 204 -14.80 -15.62 -57.87
N ASP A 205 -15.26 -14.68 -58.70
CA ASP A 205 -16.20 -13.58 -58.48
C ASP A 205 -17.64 -14.03 -58.11
N VAL A 206 -18.47 -13.11 -57.60
CA VAL A 206 -19.60 -12.47 -58.34
C VAL A 206 -20.27 -11.37 -57.48
N SER A 207 -20.47 -10.21 -58.12
CA SER A 207 -21.16 -8.94 -57.83
C SER A 207 -22.61 -9.06 -57.31
N SER A 208 -23.35 -8.07 -56.79
CA SER A 208 -23.60 -6.64 -57.13
C SER A 208 -24.60 -6.07 -56.07
N ALA A 209 -24.48 -4.86 -55.49
CA ALA A 209 -24.92 -3.50 -55.93
C ALA A 209 -26.38 -3.42 -56.48
N ALA A 210 -27.24 -2.42 -56.27
CA ALA A 210 -27.37 -1.22 -55.42
C ALA A 210 -28.77 -0.56 -55.68
N ALA A 211 -29.27 0.21 -54.71
CA ALA A 211 -30.03 1.50 -54.77
C ALA A 211 -31.43 1.71 -55.42
N SER A 212 -32.25 2.50 -54.67
CA SER A 212 -33.27 3.52 -55.06
C SER A 212 -34.62 3.02 -55.62
N SER A 213 -35.80 3.66 -55.54
CA SER A 213 -36.26 5.03 -55.25
C SER A 213 -37.80 5.05 -55.05
N ASP A 214 -38.27 6.13 -54.42
CA ASP A 214 -39.48 6.94 -54.70
C ASP A 214 -40.94 6.55 -54.39
N ALA A 215 -41.66 7.65 -54.10
CA ALA A 215 -42.97 7.83 -53.49
C ALA A 215 -44.14 7.92 -54.50
N SER A 216 -45.39 7.75 -54.01
CA SER A 216 -46.53 8.62 -54.36
C SER A 216 -47.81 8.32 -53.56
N SER A 217 -48.48 9.43 -53.22
CA SER A 217 -49.81 9.63 -52.63
C SER A 217 -50.99 9.27 -53.54
N VAL A 218 -52.19 9.04 -52.99
CA VAL A 218 -53.51 9.67 -53.36
C VAL A 218 -54.55 9.44 -52.23
N VAL A 219 -55.41 10.44 -52.02
CA VAL A 219 -56.40 10.68 -50.95
C VAL A 219 -57.86 10.37 -51.44
N PRO A 220 -58.97 10.89 -50.84
CA PRO A 220 -59.85 10.36 -49.78
C PRO A 220 -61.25 9.90 -50.27
N SER A 221 -62.11 9.42 -49.35
CA SER A 221 -63.56 9.62 -49.49
C SER A 221 -64.25 9.85 -48.15
N SER A 222 -65.15 10.83 -48.16
CA SER A 222 -65.88 11.47 -47.07
C SER A 222 -67.23 10.80 -46.77
N THR A 223 -67.67 10.82 -45.52
CA THR A 223 -69.10 11.01 -45.17
C THR A 223 -69.26 11.64 -43.79
N VAL A 224 -70.22 12.56 -43.72
CA VAL A 224 -70.62 13.41 -42.60
C VAL A 224 -71.85 12.81 -41.93
N ALA A 225 -71.93 12.79 -40.60
CA ALA A 225 -73.19 12.87 -39.86
C ALA A 225 -72.96 13.39 -38.43
N SER A 226 -73.69 14.45 -38.06
CA SER A 226 -73.71 15.09 -36.75
C SER A 226 -74.62 14.38 -35.75
N SER A 227 -74.23 14.37 -34.48
CA SER A 227 -75.15 14.39 -33.34
C SER A 227 -74.45 14.96 -32.09
N ILE A 228 -75.25 15.64 -31.26
CA ILE A 228 -74.85 16.55 -30.18
C ILE A 228 -74.99 15.83 -28.81
N GLU A 229 -74.05 16.16 -27.90
CA GLU A 229 -74.03 16.07 -26.43
C GLU A 229 -74.18 14.72 -25.68
N SER A 230 -73.13 14.37 -24.93
CA SER A 230 -73.20 13.97 -23.52
C SER A 230 -71.78 13.90 -22.91
N ALA A 231 -71.59 14.54 -21.76
CA ALA A 231 -70.34 14.52 -21.01
C ALA A 231 -70.06 13.12 -20.42
N ALA A 232 -68.89 12.57 -20.71
CA ALA A 232 -68.36 11.38 -20.03
C ALA A 232 -66.83 11.47 -19.89
N SER A 233 -66.37 11.24 -18.66
CA SER A 233 -64.98 11.13 -18.21
C SER A 233 -64.01 10.60 -19.28
N SER A 234 -63.04 11.42 -19.70
CA SER A 234 -61.86 10.96 -20.41
C SER A 234 -60.90 10.32 -19.39
N SER A 235 -61.00 9.01 -19.24
CA SER A 235 -59.89 8.18 -18.79
C SER A 235 -58.70 8.44 -19.72
N ALA A 236 -57.61 8.95 -19.15
CA ALA A 236 -56.33 9.06 -19.84
C ALA A 236 -55.95 7.67 -20.34
N SER A 237 -55.95 7.51 -21.66
CA SER A 237 -55.34 6.33 -22.29
C SER A 237 -53.86 6.40 -21.97
N ALA A 238 -53.40 5.53 -21.07
CA ALA A 238 -51.99 5.29 -20.86
C ALA A 238 -51.41 4.83 -22.20
N SER A 239 -50.70 5.73 -22.87
CA SER A 239 -49.83 5.36 -23.97
C SER A 239 -48.76 4.45 -23.37
N SER A 240 -48.88 3.15 -23.62
CA SER A 240 -47.83 2.20 -23.29
C SER A 240 -46.62 2.55 -24.16
N THR A 241 -45.72 3.39 -23.65
CA THR A 241 -44.37 3.52 -24.19
C THR A 241 -43.80 2.12 -24.27
N ALA A 242 -43.49 1.66 -25.49
CA ALA A 242 -42.85 0.37 -25.72
C ALA A 242 -41.60 0.28 -24.84
N ALA A 243 -41.42 -0.85 -24.16
CA ALA A 243 -40.23 -1.09 -23.36
C ALA A 243 -38.98 -1.00 -24.26
N VAL A 244 -37.95 -0.28 -23.81
CA VAL A 244 -36.68 -0.20 -24.53
C VAL A 244 -36.04 -1.59 -24.52
N THR A 245 -35.69 -2.11 -25.69
CA THR A 245 -34.86 -3.32 -25.78
C THR A 245 -33.43 -2.94 -25.47
N VAL A 246 -32.90 -3.39 -24.33
CA VAL A 246 -31.51 -3.17 -23.94
C VAL A 246 -30.62 -4.11 -24.74
N GLU A 247 -29.84 -3.54 -25.66
CA GLU A 247 -28.89 -4.29 -26.47
C GLU A 247 -27.51 -4.33 -25.79
N SER A 248 -27.05 -3.17 -25.32
CA SER A 248 -25.76 -3.05 -24.65
C SER A 248 -25.68 -1.86 -23.69
N VAL A 249 -24.77 -1.95 -22.72
CA VAL A 249 -24.44 -0.86 -21.79
C VAL A 249 -22.93 -0.75 -21.64
N ASP A 250 -22.37 0.42 -21.87
CA ASP A 250 -20.94 0.68 -21.61
C ASP A 250 -20.68 0.65 -20.09
N SER A 251 -19.59 0.02 -19.65
CA SER A 251 -19.32 -0.21 -18.22
C SER A 251 -18.86 1.04 -17.47
N THR A 252 -18.84 2.20 -18.12
CA THR A 252 -18.37 3.47 -17.55
C THR A 252 -19.27 3.91 -16.40
N VAL A 253 -18.67 4.44 -15.33
CA VAL A 253 -19.40 5.03 -14.20
C VAL A 253 -19.52 6.54 -14.38
N LEU A 254 -20.72 7.10 -14.33
CA LEU A 254 -20.92 8.55 -14.31
C LEU A 254 -20.84 9.06 -12.86
N ILE A 255 -19.92 9.97 -12.56
CA ILE A 255 -19.81 10.62 -11.25
C ILE A 255 -20.33 12.04 -11.37
N ILE A 256 -21.39 12.38 -10.64
CA ILE A 256 -21.95 13.72 -10.60
C ILE A 256 -21.63 14.36 -9.24
N ALA A 257 -20.93 15.49 -9.26
CA ALA A 257 -20.52 16.21 -8.06
C ALA A 257 -20.57 17.72 -8.27
N ARG A 258 -20.36 18.47 -7.18
CA ARG A 258 -20.28 19.94 -7.22
C ARG A 258 -19.00 20.44 -7.86
N ASP A 259 -17.90 19.78 -7.54
CA ASP A 259 -16.53 20.20 -7.83
C ASP A 259 -15.60 18.99 -7.96
N GLU A 260 -14.35 19.27 -8.29
CA GLU A 260 -13.31 18.27 -8.52
C GLU A 260 -12.96 17.48 -7.24
N GLU A 261 -13.09 18.09 -6.05
CA GLU A 261 -12.83 17.43 -4.78
C GLU A 261 -13.88 16.35 -4.52
N GLY A 262 -15.17 16.70 -4.59
CA GLY A 262 -16.27 15.74 -4.44
C GLY A 262 -16.22 14.64 -5.50
N ALA A 263 -15.93 14.99 -6.75
CA ALA A 263 -15.80 14.01 -7.83
C ALA A 263 -14.60 13.07 -7.62
N SER A 264 -13.47 13.58 -7.13
CA SER A 264 -12.27 12.77 -6.86
C SER A 264 -12.47 11.86 -5.65
N SER A 265 -13.15 12.32 -4.60
CA SER A 265 -13.54 11.49 -3.46
C SER A 265 -14.47 10.35 -3.87
N GLY A 266 -15.44 10.59 -4.75
CA GLY A 266 -16.30 9.54 -5.32
C GLY A 266 -15.56 8.60 -6.30
N ALA A 267 -14.49 9.08 -6.95
CA ALA A 267 -13.73 8.30 -7.93
C ALA A 267 -12.61 7.44 -7.31
N SER A 268 -12.13 7.77 -6.09
CA SER A 268 -10.89 7.21 -5.52
C SER A 268 -10.81 5.68 -5.62
N GLY A 269 -11.85 4.98 -5.18
CA GLY A 269 -11.91 3.52 -5.30
C GLY A 269 -11.89 3.03 -6.74
N LEU A 270 -12.63 3.68 -7.65
CA LEU A 270 -12.64 3.31 -9.08
C LEU A 270 -11.24 3.40 -9.69
N VAL A 271 -10.47 4.43 -9.33
CA VAL A 271 -9.06 4.57 -9.75
C VAL A 271 -8.22 3.40 -9.23
N GLY A 272 -8.41 2.99 -7.97
CA GLY A 272 -7.73 1.82 -7.39
C GLY A 272 -8.01 0.53 -8.16
N TYR A 273 -9.28 0.27 -8.48
CA TYR A 273 -9.67 -0.92 -9.26
C TYR A 273 -9.27 -0.86 -10.74
N GLY A 274 -9.08 0.34 -11.29
CA GLY A 274 -8.95 0.58 -12.73
C GLY A 274 -10.28 0.64 -13.48
N ILE A 275 -11.39 0.89 -12.77
CA ILE A 275 -12.73 1.03 -13.36
C ILE A 275 -12.84 2.40 -14.03
N GLN A 276 -13.38 2.41 -15.24
CA GLN A 276 -13.61 3.64 -15.99
C GLN A 276 -14.73 4.47 -15.43
N PHE A 277 -14.51 5.79 -15.41
CA PHE A 277 -15.51 6.75 -14.99
C PHE A 277 -15.41 8.05 -15.80
N GLU A 278 -16.49 8.79 -15.79
CA GLU A 278 -16.59 10.16 -16.30
C GLU A 278 -17.05 11.08 -15.17
N LYS A 279 -16.44 12.25 -15.03
CA LYS A 279 -16.84 13.26 -14.05
C LYS A 279 -17.75 14.30 -14.71
N LEU A 280 -18.90 14.55 -14.10
CA LEU A 280 -19.80 15.66 -14.42
C LEU A 280 -19.84 16.62 -13.22
N LEU A 281 -19.28 17.81 -13.41
CA LEU A 281 -19.30 18.86 -12.39
C LEU A 281 -20.49 19.79 -12.64
N ILE A 282 -21.38 19.89 -11.66
CA ILE A 282 -22.57 20.75 -11.73
C ILE A 282 -22.44 21.90 -10.71
N PRO A 283 -22.16 23.13 -11.18
CA PRO A 283 -22.07 24.30 -10.31
C PRO A 283 -23.46 24.69 -9.78
N GLN A 284 -23.50 25.62 -8.82
CA GLN A 284 -24.76 26.14 -8.25
C GLN A 284 -25.73 26.71 -9.31
N ALA A 285 -25.22 27.23 -10.42
CA ALA A 285 -26.05 27.73 -11.52
C ALA A 285 -26.78 26.62 -12.32
N GLY A 286 -26.48 25.34 -12.04
CA GLY A 286 -26.95 24.19 -12.81
C GLY A 286 -25.99 23.81 -13.94
N GLY A 287 -26.24 22.63 -14.52
CA GLY A 287 -25.45 22.05 -15.61
C GLY A 287 -26.28 20.99 -16.33
N ALA A 288 -25.95 20.69 -17.59
CA ALA A 288 -26.68 19.69 -18.37
C ALA A 288 -26.22 18.27 -18.01
N ILE A 289 -27.17 17.34 -17.94
CA ILE A 289 -26.85 15.90 -17.87
C ILE A 289 -26.37 15.44 -19.26
N PRO A 290 -25.27 14.67 -19.37
CA PRO A 290 -24.81 14.13 -20.64
C PRO A 290 -25.85 13.17 -21.23
N THR A 291 -25.69 12.84 -22.50
CA THR A 291 -26.52 11.81 -23.14
C THR A 291 -26.31 10.47 -22.44
N LEU A 292 -27.35 9.97 -21.75
CA LEU A 292 -27.27 8.71 -21.00
C LEU A 292 -27.44 7.47 -21.91
N SER A 293 -28.15 7.60 -23.02
CA SER A 293 -28.39 6.51 -23.97
C SER A 293 -28.66 7.00 -25.39
N SER A 294 -28.51 6.10 -26.36
CA SER A 294 -28.90 6.29 -27.76
C SER A 294 -29.49 5.00 -28.31
N GLY A 295 -30.82 4.94 -28.45
CA GLY A 295 -31.52 3.71 -28.84
C GLY A 295 -31.43 2.64 -27.75
N GLY A 296 -31.09 1.40 -28.13
CA GLY A 296 -30.89 0.28 -27.20
C GLY A 296 -29.52 0.24 -26.50
N LYS A 297 -28.68 1.28 -26.68
CA LYS A 297 -27.35 1.40 -26.06
C LYS A 297 -27.34 2.41 -24.91
N GLY A 298 -26.96 1.98 -23.71
CA GLY A 298 -26.67 2.85 -22.56
C GLY A 298 -25.19 3.22 -22.48
N ASN A 299 -24.88 4.46 -22.10
CA ASN A 299 -23.51 4.98 -22.04
C ASN A 299 -22.83 4.77 -20.67
N TYR A 300 -23.60 4.46 -19.63
CA TYR A 300 -23.09 4.32 -18.26
C TYR A 300 -23.73 3.15 -17.52
N ALA A 301 -22.94 2.25 -16.95
CA ALA A 301 -23.43 1.10 -16.20
C ALA A 301 -23.79 1.42 -14.74
N ALA A 302 -23.30 2.53 -14.22
CA ALA A 302 -23.57 3.01 -12.86
C ALA A 302 -23.48 4.53 -12.79
N ILE A 303 -24.14 5.10 -11.78
CA ILE A 303 -24.09 6.52 -11.47
C ILE A 303 -23.70 6.70 -10.00
N ILE A 304 -22.75 7.57 -9.70
CA ILE A 304 -22.42 8.03 -8.34
C ILE A 304 -22.78 9.50 -8.24
N ILE A 305 -23.48 9.88 -7.17
CA ILE A 305 -23.82 11.27 -6.87
C ILE A 305 -23.29 11.60 -5.48
N VAL A 306 -22.52 12.69 -5.39
CA VAL A 306 -21.86 13.13 -4.15
C VAL A 306 -22.53 14.40 -3.62
N ASP A 307 -22.78 14.45 -2.32
CA ASP A 307 -23.36 15.59 -1.58
C ASP A 307 -24.72 16.05 -2.13
N ALA A 308 -25.49 15.15 -2.76
CA ALA A 308 -26.71 15.46 -3.52
C ALA A 308 -26.55 16.55 -4.60
N VAL A 309 -25.32 16.97 -4.91
CA VAL A 309 -25.01 18.22 -5.62
C VAL A 309 -25.77 19.42 -5.01
N ALA A 310 -25.88 19.47 -3.68
CA ALA A 310 -26.66 20.46 -2.96
C ALA A 310 -25.90 21.75 -2.70
N TYR A 311 -26.60 22.88 -2.83
CA TYR A 311 -26.09 24.21 -2.50
C TYR A 311 -27.10 24.97 -1.63
N GLN A 312 -26.61 25.96 -0.90
CA GLN A 312 -27.46 26.89 -0.18
C GLN A 312 -27.92 28.00 -1.13
N TYR A 313 -29.20 28.02 -1.45
CA TYR A 313 -29.87 29.09 -2.18
C TYR A 313 -30.60 30.02 -1.20
N THR A 314 -31.17 31.12 -1.71
CA THR A 314 -31.93 32.08 -0.90
C THR A 314 -33.16 31.49 -0.22
N ASP A 315 -33.70 30.41 -0.78
CA ASP A 315 -34.86 29.65 -0.31
C ASP A 315 -34.49 28.40 0.50
N GLY A 316 -33.19 28.14 0.70
CA GLY A 316 -32.69 27.02 1.50
C GLY A 316 -31.75 26.09 0.73
N TRP A 317 -31.45 24.94 1.33
CA TRP A 317 -30.61 23.91 0.72
C TRP A 317 -31.41 23.08 -0.28
N ARG A 318 -30.91 22.95 -1.51
CA ARG A 318 -31.46 22.05 -2.54
C ARG A 318 -30.40 21.63 -3.55
N SER A 319 -30.68 20.56 -4.29
CA SER A 319 -29.82 20.10 -5.39
C SER A 319 -29.78 21.13 -6.53
N ALA A 320 -28.63 21.22 -7.21
CA ALA A 320 -28.50 21.89 -8.51
C ALA A 320 -29.02 21.04 -9.68
N ILE A 321 -29.27 19.75 -9.47
CA ILE A 321 -29.94 18.87 -10.44
C ILE A 321 -31.45 19.15 -10.36
N THR A 322 -32.06 19.52 -11.49
CA THR A 322 -33.50 19.85 -11.54
C THR A 322 -34.36 18.59 -11.46
N THR A 323 -35.65 18.75 -11.17
CA THR A 323 -36.61 17.64 -11.14
C THR A 323 -36.65 16.89 -12.49
N GLU A 324 -36.63 17.61 -13.61
CA GLU A 324 -36.65 17.00 -14.96
C GLU A 324 -35.36 16.21 -15.25
N GLN A 325 -34.23 16.66 -14.71
CA GLN A 325 -32.96 15.94 -14.81
C GLN A 325 -32.97 14.68 -13.95
N TRP A 326 -33.53 14.75 -12.73
CA TRP A 326 -33.77 13.56 -11.91
C TRP A 326 -34.68 12.56 -12.61
N ASP A 327 -35.77 13.01 -13.23
CA ASP A 327 -36.68 12.15 -14.00
C ASP A 327 -35.94 11.48 -15.17
N THR A 328 -35.05 12.20 -15.86
CA THR A 328 -34.20 11.65 -16.92
C THR A 328 -33.26 10.56 -16.39
N ILE A 329 -32.62 10.81 -15.25
CA ILE A 329 -31.71 9.85 -14.62
C ILE A 329 -32.49 8.62 -14.13
N HIS A 330 -33.62 8.80 -13.44
CA HIS A 330 -34.44 7.70 -12.95
C HIS A 330 -35.01 6.86 -14.10
N LYS A 331 -35.45 7.50 -15.18
CA LYS A 331 -35.89 6.80 -16.39
C LYS A 331 -34.76 5.95 -16.97
N TYR A 332 -33.54 6.48 -17.03
CA TYR A 332 -32.38 5.72 -17.48
C TYR A 332 -32.10 4.48 -16.61
N GLN A 333 -32.20 4.62 -15.28
CA GLN A 333 -32.07 3.47 -14.36
C GLN A 333 -33.09 2.37 -14.66
N THR A 334 -34.36 2.73 -14.88
CA THR A 334 -35.43 1.77 -15.17
C THR A 334 -35.28 1.15 -16.56
N ASP A 335 -34.96 1.95 -17.58
CA ASP A 335 -34.86 1.49 -18.97
C ASP A 335 -33.65 0.54 -19.18
N PHE A 336 -32.52 0.78 -18.48
CA PHE A 336 -31.25 0.06 -18.68
C PHE A 336 -30.79 -0.76 -17.47
N HIS A 337 -31.61 -0.85 -16.41
CA HIS A 337 -31.29 -1.55 -15.14
C HIS A 337 -29.99 -1.07 -14.47
N VAL A 338 -29.73 0.24 -14.57
CA VAL A 338 -28.53 0.90 -14.03
C VAL A 338 -28.71 1.24 -12.55
N ARG A 339 -27.70 0.94 -11.75
CA ARG A 339 -27.65 1.20 -10.30
C ARG A 339 -27.09 2.59 -10.01
N MET A 340 -27.60 3.22 -8.95
CA MET A 340 -27.13 4.54 -8.48
C MET A 340 -26.58 4.47 -7.06
N VAL A 341 -25.45 5.13 -6.81
CA VAL A 341 -24.88 5.33 -5.48
C VAL A 341 -25.03 6.79 -5.10
N ARG A 342 -25.43 7.05 -3.86
CA ARG A 342 -25.58 8.37 -3.25
C ARG A 342 -24.66 8.46 -2.05
N ILE A 343 -23.73 9.42 -2.06
CA ILE A 343 -22.71 9.59 -1.02
C ILE A 343 -22.95 10.90 -0.28
N ASN A 344 -22.85 10.86 1.05
CA ASN A 344 -23.04 12.00 1.94
C ASN A 344 -24.42 12.66 1.79
N GLU A 345 -25.47 11.85 1.86
CA GLU A 345 -26.85 12.34 1.80
C GLU A 345 -27.41 12.65 3.19
N TYR A 346 -28.32 13.62 3.24
CA TYR A 346 -29.15 13.85 4.41
C TYR A 346 -30.34 12.87 4.42
N PRO A 347 -30.55 12.08 5.49
CA PRO A 347 -31.65 11.12 5.56
C PRO A 347 -33.02 11.80 5.35
N GLY A 348 -33.81 11.26 4.42
CA GLY A 348 -35.13 11.80 4.09
C GLY A 348 -36.00 10.85 3.28
N PRO A 349 -37.24 11.25 2.94
CA PRO A 349 -38.22 10.38 2.29
C PRO A 349 -37.77 9.77 0.97
N ALA A 350 -36.91 10.47 0.21
CA ALA A 350 -36.32 9.96 -1.04
C ALA A 350 -35.45 8.71 -0.83
N PHE A 351 -35.07 8.42 0.41
CA PHE A 351 -34.24 7.30 0.84
C PHE A 351 -35.00 6.34 1.77
N GLY A 352 -36.32 6.53 1.96
CA GLY A 352 -37.14 5.74 2.88
C GLY A 352 -36.65 5.82 4.33
N ALA A 353 -36.03 6.94 4.71
CA ALA A 353 -35.40 7.15 6.01
C ALA A 353 -35.69 8.55 6.56
N THR A 354 -35.39 8.75 7.84
CA THR A 354 -35.38 10.04 8.54
C THR A 354 -34.14 10.11 9.43
N VAL A 355 -33.74 11.31 9.84
CA VAL A 355 -32.68 11.46 10.84
C VAL A 355 -33.16 10.92 12.19
N ALA A 356 -32.27 10.23 12.90
CA ALA A 356 -32.48 9.75 14.25
C ALA A 356 -32.10 10.84 15.27
N GLY A 357 -32.80 10.86 16.41
CA GLY A 357 -32.56 11.84 17.47
C GLY A 357 -33.08 13.24 17.11
N ASP A 358 -32.34 14.27 17.52
CA ASP A 358 -32.74 15.69 17.39
C ASP A 358 -32.24 16.35 16.09
N GLY A 359 -31.55 15.61 15.22
CA GLY A 359 -31.15 16.08 13.90
C GLY A 359 -29.78 16.76 13.82
N GLN A 360 -29.00 16.83 14.91
CA GLN A 360 -27.73 17.58 14.95
C GLN A 360 -26.55 16.92 14.19
N GLY A 361 -26.69 15.65 13.78
CA GLY A 361 -25.62 14.86 13.15
C GLY A 361 -24.56 14.40 14.16
N CYS A 362 -23.55 13.67 13.68
CA CYS A 362 -22.41 13.20 14.49
C CYS A 362 -21.14 13.15 13.62
N CYS A 363 -19.92 13.16 14.15
CA CYS A 363 -19.59 13.46 15.53
C CYS A 363 -18.66 14.68 15.58
N GLY A 364 -18.73 15.46 16.68
CA GLY A 364 -17.77 16.53 16.93
C GLY A 364 -16.33 16.00 17.04
N ALA A 365 -15.35 16.90 17.04
CA ALA A 365 -13.94 16.53 17.15
C ALA A 365 -13.67 15.64 18.37
N GLY A 366 -12.97 14.51 18.17
CA GLY A 366 -12.61 13.55 19.21
C GLY A 366 -13.75 12.65 19.70
N VAL A 367 -14.97 12.79 19.17
CA VAL A 367 -16.11 11.93 19.51
C VAL A 367 -16.17 10.77 18.53
N GLU A 368 -16.20 9.55 19.06
CA GLU A 368 -16.28 8.32 18.27
C GLU A 368 -17.72 7.81 18.14
N GLN A 369 -18.01 7.23 16.98
CA GLN A 369 -19.17 6.38 16.75
C GLN A 369 -18.82 5.35 15.67
N LEU A 370 -18.58 4.10 16.04
CA LEU A 370 -18.13 3.10 15.06
C LEU A 370 -19.20 2.83 13.99
N VAL A 371 -18.77 2.67 12.74
CA VAL A 371 -19.61 2.20 11.62
C VAL A 371 -19.29 0.74 11.31
N SER A 372 -20.31 -0.06 11.01
CA SER A 372 -20.14 -1.46 10.56
C SER A 372 -21.22 -1.90 9.59
N PHE A 373 -20.91 -2.87 8.73
CA PHE A 373 -21.91 -3.51 7.87
C PHE A 373 -22.81 -4.43 8.68
N THR A 374 -24.11 -4.36 8.44
CA THR A 374 -25.12 -5.27 9.01
C THR A 374 -25.54 -6.35 8.04
N ASP A 375 -25.48 -6.07 6.74
CA ASP A 375 -25.83 -6.99 5.66
C ASP A 375 -24.94 -6.72 4.44
N VAL A 376 -24.30 -7.76 3.92
CA VAL A 376 -23.42 -7.71 2.74
C VAL A 376 -23.95 -8.58 1.58
N SER A 377 -25.17 -9.10 1.70
CA SER A 377 -25.75 -10.05 0.74
C SER A 377 -25.98 -9.49 -0.66
N ASP A 378 -26.10 -8.17 -0.83
CA ASP A 378 -26.25 -7.54 -2.15
C ASP A 378 -24.93 -7.26 -2.87
N PHE A 379 -23.80 -7.43 -2.17
CA PHE A 379 -22.45 -7.20 -2.70
C PHE A 379 -21.46 -8.26 -2.17
N PRO A 380 -21.77 -9.57 -2.30
CA PRO A 380 -20.99 -10.63 -1.69
C PRO A 380 -19.55 -10.71 -2.23
N THR A 381 -19.34 -10.34 -3.50
CA THR A 381 -18.01 -10.32 -4.14
C THR A 381 -17.08 -9.25 -3.57
N ALA A 382 -17.61 -8.30 -2.79
CA ALA A 382 -16.79 -7.35 -2.05
C ALA A 382 -15.97 -8.04 -0.94
N ASN A 383 -16.37 -9.23 -0.49
CA ASN A 383 -15.70 -10.00 0.56
C ASN A 383 -15.50 -9.21 1.88
N LEU A 384 -16.50 -8.39 2.24
CA LEU A 384 -16.52 -7.59 3.47
C LEU A 384 -17.18 -8.37 4.62
N LYS A 385 -16.70 -8.17 5.85
CA LYS A 385 -17.23 -8.82 7.05
C LYS A 385 -18.32 -7.96 7.71
N THR A 386 -19.39 -8.59 8.18
CA THR A 386 -20.46 -7.93 8.94
C THR A 386 -20.09 -7.81 10.42
N GLY A 387 -20.66 -6.83 11.12
CA GLY A 387 -20.53 -6.63 12.56
C GLY A 387 -19.21 -6.01 13.02
N GLU A 388 -18.23 -5.88 12.13
CA GLU A 388 -16.90 -5.36 12.43
C GLU A 388 -16.88 -3.82 12.36
N GLY A 389 -16.71 -3.18 13.52
CA GLY A 389 -16.69 -1.72 13.64
C GLY A 389 -15.40 -1.09 13.11
N ILE A 390 -15.50 0.06 12.46
CA ILE A 390 -14.39 0.96 12.12
C ILE A 390 -14.73 2.40 12.52
N THR A 391 -13.71 3.20 12.85
CA THR A 391 -13.87 4.57 13.34
C THR A 391 -14.60 5.47 12.35
N THR A 392 -15.41 6.40 12.85
CA THR A 392 -15.94 7.52 12.04
C THR A 392 -15.34 8.86 12.46
N GLN A 393 -14.31 8.88 13.29
CA GLN A 393 -13.67 10.12 13.71
C GLN A 393 -13.23 10.95 12.51
N GLY A 394 -13.59 12.24 12.53
CA GLY A 394 -13.34 13.19 11.45
C GLY A 394 -14.32 13.10 10.28
N LEU A 395 -15.13 12.05 10.18
CA LEU A 395 -16.18 11.93 9.17
C LEU A 395 -17.51 12.40 9.77
N PHE A 396 -18.02 13.53 9.31
CA PHE A 396 -19.37 13.96 9.64
C PHE A 396 -20.40 13.00 9.03
N HIS A 397 -21.48 12.71 9.74
CA HIS A 397 -22.51 11.76 9.37
C HIS A 397 -23.85 12.06 10.04
N TYR A 398 -24.91 11.44 9.51
CA TYR A 398 -26.28 11.60 9.96
C TYR A 398 -26.86 10.24 10.37
N PRO A 399 -26.78 9.88 11.66
CA PRO A 399 -27.50 8.73 12.20
C PRO A 399 -28.97 8.71 11.76
N ALA A 400 -29.40 7.64 11.11
CA ALA A 400 -30.73 7.57 10.49
C ALA A 400 -31.63 6.48 11.08
N SER A 401 -32.91 6.52 10.72
CA SER A 401 -33.92 5.48 11.00
C SER A 401 -34.73 5.23 9.73
N ILE A 402 -35.00 3.96 9.42
CA ILE A 402 -35.81 3.57 8.25
C ILE A 402 -37.29 3.82 8.56
N THR A 403 -37.99 4.48 7.65
CA THR A 403 -39.43 4.79 7.75
C THR A 403 -40.28 3.95 6.81
N ASP A 404 -39.70 3.39 5.74
CA ASP A 404 -40.40 2.52 4.80
C ASP A 404 -39.60 1.24 4.50
N THR A 405 -39.91 0.17 5.21
CA THR A 405 -39.26 -1.14 5.04
C THR A 405 -39.75 -1.90 3.80
N ALA A 406 -40.81 -1.45 3.12
CA ALA A 406 -41.28 -2.09 1.90
C ALA A 406 -40.34 -1.79 0.71
N THR A 407 -39.69 -0.64 0.73
CA THR A 407 -38.79 -0.18 -0.34
C THR A 407 -37.33 -0.07 0.10
N THR A 408 -37.04 -0.13 1.40
CA THR A 408 -35.72 0.23 1.96
C THR A 408 -35.17 -0.81 2.93
N LYS A 409 -33.93 -1.23 2.69
CA LYS A 409 -33.16 -2.13 3.56
C LYS A 409 -31.93 -1.43 4.13
N GLY A 410 -31.69 -1.55 5.43
CA GLY A 410 -30.46 -1.08 6.08
C GLY A 410 -29.32 -2.09 5.88
N VAL A 411 -28.16 -1.60 5.44
CA VAL A 411 -26.98 -2.45 5.14
C VAL A 411 -25.74 -2.09 5.97
N ALA A 412 -25.73 -0.91 6.57
CA ALA A 412 -24.73 -0.52 7.56
C ALA A 412 -25.37 0.25 8.71
N LYS A 413 -24.72 0.22 9.86
CA LYS A 413 -25.14 0.92 11.08
C LYS A 413 -24.01 1.75 11.67
N PHE A 414 -24.39 2.80 12.37
CA PHE A 414 -23.55 3.40 13.40
C PHE A 414 -23.92 2.76 14.74
N GLY A 415 -22.93 2.31 15.50
CA GLY A 415 -23.12 1.82 16.86
C GLY A 415 -23.44 2.95 17.85
N PRO A 416 -23.62 2.64 19.15
CA PRO A 416 -23.69 3.67 20.18
C PRO A 416 -22.41 4.51 20.20
N GLY A 417 -22.54 5.82 20.35
CA GLY A 417 -21.45 6.79 20.31
C GLY A 417 -21.96 8.22 20.34
N GLY A 418 -21.16 9.16 20.84
CA GLY A 418 -21.60 10.54 21.08
C GLY A 418 -22.86 10.62 21.93
N THR A 419 -23.92 11.24 21.40
CA THR A 419 -25.23 11.37 22.06
C THR A 419 -26.17 10.18 21.78
N TYR A 420 -25.77 9.24 20.92
CA TYR A 420 -26.60 8.10 20.49
C TYR A 420 -26.33 6.87 21.36
N THR A 421 -27.36 6.38 22.06
CA THR A 421 -27.24 5.23 22.99
C THR A 421 -27.61 3.89 22.37
N THR A 422 -28.09 3.88 21.13
CA THR A 422 -28.50 2.67 20.40
C THR A 422 -27.93 2.70 18.98
N ASP A 423 -27.93 1.54 18.33
CA ASP A 423 -27.61 1.45 16.91
C ASP A 423 -28.55 2.36 16.09
N THR A 424 -28.00 2.98 15.06
CA THR A 424 -28.71 3.79 14.06
C THR A 424 -28.24 3.42 12.65
N VAL A 425 -29.01 3.79 11.63
CA VAL A 425 -28.72 3.40 10.25
C VAL A 425 -27.65 4.34 9.66
N ALA A 426 -26.61 3.75 9.06
CA ALA A 426 -25.52 4.46 8.37
C ALA A 426 -25.64 4.40 6.84
N ALA A 427 -26.22 3.32 6.32
CA ALA A 427 -26.46 3.15 4.89
C ALA A 427 -27.67 2.28 4.59
N VAL A 428 -28.31 2.56 3.45
CA VAL A 428 -29.47 1.82 2.96
C VAL A 428 -29.34 1.45 1.49
N ILE A 429 -30.04 0.39 1.09
CA ILE A 429 -30.34 0.09 -0.31
C ILE A 429 -31.85 0.25 -0.50
N ASN A 430 -32.25 1.05 -1.50
CA ASN A 430 -33.64 1.19 -1.90
C ASN A 430 -33.94 0.40 -3.18
N ASN A 431 -35.15 -0.12 -3.28
CA ASN A 431 -35.74 -0.61 -4.52
C ASN A 431 -37.12 0.04 -4.70
N PHE A 432 -37.22 0.92 -5.70
CA PHE A 432 -38.45 1.60 -6.09
C PHE A 432 -38.93 1.03 -7.42
N GLU A 433 -39.62 -0.12 -7.36
CA GLU A 433 -40.21 -0.78 -8.52
C GLU A 433 -39.15 -1.06 -9.63
N GLY A 434 -37.98 -1.58 -9.23
CA GLY A 434 -36.86 -1.90 -10.12
C GLY A 434 -35.82 -0.79 -10.24
N ARG A 435 -36.08 0.43 -9.77
CA ARG A 435 -35.05 1.47 -9.62
C ARG A 435 -34.29 1.27 -8.32
N GLU A 436 -33.01 0.95 -8.43
CA GLU A 436 -32.14 0.62 -7.31
C GLU A 436 -31.19 1.78 -6.94
N GLN A 437 -31.05 2.09 -5.64
CA GLN A 437 -29.97 2.99 -5.17
C GLN A 437 -29.34 2.54 -3.84
N PHE A 438 -28.04 2.79 -3.67
CA PHE A 438 -27.29 2.60 -2.43
C PHE A 438 -26.93 3.97 -1.84
N VAL A 439 -27.32 4.25 -0.61
CA VAL A 439 -27.20 5.56 0.01
C VAL A 439 -26.35 5.52 1.27
N TRP A 440 -25.36 6.41 1.36
CA TRP A 440 -24.52 6.63 2.53
C TRP A 440 -24.91 7.93 3.24
N PHE A 441 -25.14 7.84 4.55
CA PHE A 441 -25.42 8.99 5.42
C PHE A 441 -24.16 9.47 6.14
N THR A 442 -23.02 9.47 5.44
CA THR A 442 -21.71 9.89 5.94
C THR A 442 -20.90 10.59 4.87
N SER A 443 -20.09 11.54 5.29
CA SER A 443 -19.08 12.21 4.48
C SER A 443 -18.02 11.22 3.98
N TRP A 444 -17.31 11.62 2.92
CA TRP A 444 -16.40 10.76 2.19
C TRP A 444 -15.07 11.46 1.93
N ALA A 445 -13.99 10.92 2.49
CA ALA A 445 -12.67 11.53 2.39
C ALA A 445 -11.55 10.48 2.30
N PRO A 446 -11.47 9.72 1.19
CA PRO A 446 -10.50 8.64 1.03
C PRO A 446 -9.03 9.11 1.00
N THR A 447 -8.77 10.41 0.87
CA THR A 447 -7.40 10.95 0.94
C THR A 447 -6.77 10.77 2.32
N TRP A 448 -7.55 10.78 3.40
CA TRP A 448 -7.05 10.62 4.78
C TRP A 448 -7.81 9.59 5.62
N SER A 449 -9.01 9.18 5.21
CA SER A 449 -9.84 8.23 5.97
C SER A 449 -9.67 6.79 5.49
N ALA A 450 -9.19 5.91 6.38
CA ALA A 450 -9.24 4.46 6.17
C ALA A 450 -10.69 3.97 6.00
N THR A 451 -11.63 4.57 6.73
CA THR A 451 -13.06 4.24 6.68
C THR A 451 -13.67 4.53 5.32
N SER A 452 -13.40 5.69 4.72
CA SER A 452 -13.88 5.95 3.35
C SER A 452 -13.29 4.96 2.33
N ASN A 453 -12.00 4.61 2.48
CA ASN A 453 -11.39 3.59 1.62
C ASN A 453 -11.98 2.20 1.86
N TYR A 454 -12.34 1.83 3.08
CA TYR A 454 -12.96 0.54 3.38
C TYR A 454 -14.41 0.45 2.88
N LEU A 455 -15.23 1.48 3.12
CA LEU A 455 -16.65 1.44 2.81
C LEU A 455 -16.92 1.51 1.29
N GLN A 456 -16.01 2.08 0.49
CA GLN A 456 -16.22 2.24 -0.95
C GLN A 456 -16.37 0.90 -1.69
N HIS A 457 -15.73 -0.16 -1.19
CA HIS A 457 -15.78 -1.48 -1.80
C HIS A 457 -17.20 -2.05 -1.83
N ALA A 458 -18.04 -1.73 -0.85
CA ALA A 458 -19.42 -2.22 -0.82
C ALA A 458 -20.22 -1.68 -2.02
N HIS A 459 -20.25 -0.36 -2.20
CA HIS A 459 -21.04 0.25 -3.25
C HIS A 459 -20.43 0.02 -4.64
N ILE A 460 -19.09 -0.09 -4.76
CA ILE A 460 -18.42 -0.41 -6.04
C ILE A 460 -18.84 -1.80 -6.52
N HIS A 461 -18.76 -2.82 -5.66
CA HIS A 461 -19.18 -4.17 -6.03
C HIS A 461 -20.68 -4.27 -6.24
N TRP A 462 -21.47 -3.56 -5.44
CA TRP A 462 -22.92 -3.51 -5.61
C TRP A 462 -23.32 -2.90 -6.96
N MET A 463 -22.84 -1.70 -7.31
CA MET A 463 -23.28 -1.00 -8.51
C MET A 463 -22.81 -1.68 -9.80
N THR A 464 -21.64 -2.34 -9.76
CA THR A 464 -21.09 -3.11 -10.88
C THR A 464 -21.61 -4.55 -10.94
N ARG A 465 -22.36 -5.00 -9.93
CA ARG A 465 -22.79 -6.40 -9.77
C ARG A 465 -21.63 -7.41 -9.79
N GLY A 466 -20.42 -6.96 -9.44
CA GLY A 466 -19.20 -7.75 -9.51
C GLY A 466 -18.70 -8.04 -10.93
N VAL A 467 -19.24 -7.39 -11.97
CA VAL A 467 -18.73 -7.46 -13.35
C VAL A 467 -18.16 -6.10 -13.73
N PHE A 468 -16.84 -5.99 -13.91
CA PHE A 468 -16.21 -4.73 -14.27
C PHE A 468 -14.86 -4.90 -14.94
N LEU A 469 -14.44 -3.86 -15.67
CA LEU A 469 -13.08 -3.70 -16.16
C LEU A 469 -12.22 -3.25 -15.00
N GLY A 470 -11.19 -4.02 -14.68
CA GLY A 470 -10.35 -3.77 -13.51
C GLY A 470 -10.08 -5.05 -12.73
N LYS A 471 -9.44 -4.86 -11.57
CA LYS A 471 -9.07 -5.94 -10.64
C LYS A 471 -8.96 -5.41 -9.22
N ARG A 472 -9.08 -6.29 -8.24
CA ARG A 472 -8.62 -6.06 -6.87
C ARG A 472 -7.50 -7.05 -6.54
N LYS A 473 -6.36 -6.53 -6.10
CA LYS A 473 -5.28 -7.31 -5.48
C LYS A 473 -4.70 -6.50 -4.33
N VAL A 474 -4.41 -7.16 -3.21
CA VAL A 474 -3.82 -6.54 -2.02
C VAL A 474 -2.41 -7.05 -1.87
N HIS A 475 -1.45 -6.12 -1.95
CA HIS A 475 -0.03 -6.43 -1.82
C HIS A 475 0.52 -5.77 -0.55
N LEU A 476 1.08 -6.59 0.34
CA LEU A 476 1.81 -6.12 1.52
C LEU A 476 3.25 -6.57 1.40
N SER A 477 4.10 -5.68 0.90
CA SER A 477 5.51 -5.96 0.64
C SER A 477 6.37 -5.13 1.59
N ALA A 478 7.09 -5.79 2.49
CA ALA A 478 7.99 -5.14 3.44
C ALA A 478 9.44 -5.42 3.04
N GLN A 479 10.14 -4.35 2.63
CA GLN A 479 11.55 -4.40 2.25
C GLN A 479 12.40 -4.05 3.47
N ILE A 480 13.38 -4.90 3.76
CA ILE A 480 14.35 -4.73 4.83
C ILE A 480 15.66 -4.30 4.19
N ASP A 481 15.99 -3.02 4.34
CA ASP A 481 17.24 -2.42 3.88
C ASP A 481 18.39 -2.76 4.85
N ASP A 482 19.61 -2.44 4.44
CA ASP A 482 20.85 -2.56 5.23
C ASP A 482 21.22 -3.98 5.71
N VAL A 483 20.70 -5.03 5.09
CA VAL A 483 21.07 -6.40 5.50
C VAL A 483 22.58 -6.59 5.29
N GLN A 484 23.22 -7.31 6.24
CA GLN A 484 24.67 -7.46 6.45
C GLN A 484 25.40 -6.29 7.13
N LEU A 485 24.84 -5.07 7.12
CA LEU A 485 25.44 -3.92 7.79
C LEU A 485 25.15 -3.90 9.29
N GLU A 486 25.91 -3.07 9.99
CA GLU A 486 25.61 -2.61 11.34
C GLU A 486 25.09 -1.17 11.31
N THR A 487 24.18 -0.82 12.22
CA THR A 487 23.54 0.51 12.24
C THR A 487 23.69 1.15 13.61
N GLU A 488 24.13 2.42 13.67
CA GLU A 488 24.08 3.21 14.91
C GLU A 488 22.62 3.47 15.29
N LEU A 489 22.26 3.14 16.53
CA LEU A 489 20.91 3.32 17.04
C LEU A 489 20.63 4.77 17.45
N PHE A 490 19.42 5.23 17.17
CA PHE A 490 18.89 6.49 17.70
C PHE A 490 18.86 6.45 19.23
N TYR A 491 18.36 5.33 19.78
CA TYR A 491 18.32 5.09 21.21
C TYR A 491 18.56 3.60 21.51
N PRO A 492 19.45 3.27 22.46
CA PRO A 492 20.38 4.18 23.15
C PRO A 492 21.48 4.74 22.22
N ALA A 493 21.69 6.05 22.26
CA ALA A 493 22.62 6.73 21.37
C ALA A 493 24.06 6.22 21.50
N GLY A 494 24.73 6.02 20.37
CA GLY A 494 26.11 5.51 20.31
C GLY A 494 26.24 3.99 20.47
N GLN A 495 25.12 3.26 20.59
CA GLN A 495 25.13 1.81 20.40
C GLN A 495 25.00 1.46 18.92
N ILE A 496 25.64 0.37 18.53
CA ILE A 496 25.59 -0.19 17.19
C ILE A 496 24.90 -1.55 17.27
N PHE A 497 24.00 -1.82 16.32
CA PHE A 497 23.29 -3.09 16.23
C PHE A 497 23.47 -3.71 14.84
N LYS A 498 23.78 -5.01 14.83
CA LYS A 498 23.71 -5.88 13.65
C LYS A 498 22.81 -7.06 13.98
N ILE A 499 21.82 -7.30 13.14
CA ILE A 499 20.90 -8.43 13.23
C ILE A 499 21.64 -9.78 13.33
N SER A 500 21.11 -10.71 14.10
CA SER A 500 21.67 -12.05 14.28
C SER A 500 20.91 -13.13 13.50
N THR A 501 21.51 -14.31 13.34
CA THR A 501 20.80 -15.47 12.75
C THR A 501 19.65 -15.96 13.63
N ALA A 502 19.71 -15.77 14.94
CA ALA A 502 18.61 -16.11 15.85
C ALA A 502 17.38 -15.21 15.61
N ASP A 503 17.59 -13.94 15.25
CA ASP A 503 16.51 -13.06 14.83
C ASP A 503 15.87 -13.57 13.53
N LEU A 504 16.69 -13.96 12.53
CA LEU A 504 16.19 -14.54 11.27
C LEU A 504 15.36 -15.80 11.50
N GLU A 505 15.81 -16.72 12.35
CA GLU A 505 15.05 -17.91 12.72
C GLU A 505 13.71 -17.58 13.36
N GLY A 506 13.69 -16.56 14.24
CA GLY A 506 12.46 -16.02 14.83
C GLY A 506 11.48 -15.49 13.79
N HIS A 507 11.98 -14.81 12.75
CA HIS A 507 11.17 -14.31 11.64
C HIS A 507 10.68 -15.40 10.69
N VAL A 508 11.48 -16.43 10.41
CA VAL A 508 11.02 -17.61 9.66
C VAL A 508 9.85 -18.28 10.37
N ALA A 509 9.94 -18.45 11.70
CA ALA A 509 8.85 -19.01 12.49
C ALA A 509 7.61 -18.09 12.51
N TRP A 510 7.81 -16.78 12.71
CA TRP A 510 6.74 -15.79 12.73
C TRP A 510 6.00 -15.69 11.38
N GLN A 511 6.71 -15.61 10.25
CA GLN A 511 6.09 -15.58 8.92
C GLN A 511 5.21 -16.81 8.68
N LYS A 512 5.65 -18.00 9.11
CA LYS A 512 4.84 -19.24 9.01
C LYS A 512 3.56 -19.15 9.87
N ASP A 513 3.67 -18.67 11.10
CA ASP A 513 2.50 -18.46 11.98
C ASP A 513 1.55 -17.41 11.39
N LEU A 514 2.05 -16.27 10.91
CA LEU A 514 1.25 -15.23 10.29
C LEU A 514 0.47 -15.77 9.10
N ASN A 515 1.15 -16.40 8.13
CA ASN A 515 0.51 -16.96 6.94
C ASN A 515 -0.57 -17.99 7.28
N SER A 516 -0.40 -18.78 8.34
CA SER A 516 -1.41 -19.75 8.77
C SER A 516 -2.74 -19.12 9.23
N ARG A 517 -2.73 -17.81 9.51
CA ARG A 517 -3.88 -17.04 10.02
C ARG A 517 -4.48 -16.10 8.98
N LEU A 518 -3.75 -15.81 7.91
CA LEU A 518 -4.25 -14.97 6.83
C LEU A 518 -5.31 -15.72 6.01
N PRO A 519 -6.22 -15.01 5.32
CA PRO A 519 -7.19 -15.63 4.43
C PRO A 519 -6.53 -16.53 3.38
N GLU A 520 -7.26 -17.55 2.94
CA GLU A 520 -6.79 -18.49 1.92
C GLU A 520 -6.23 -17.76 0.68
N GLY A 521 -5.11 -18.27 0.15
CA GLY A 521 -4.40 -17.67 -0.97
C GLY A 521 -3.43 -16.55 -0.59
N SER A 522 -3.33 -16.19 0.70
CA SER A 522 -2.29 -15.27 1.17
C SER A 522 -0.90 -15.93 1.15
N ASP A 523 0.12 -15.13 0.85
CA ASP A 523 1.55 -15.51 0.91
C ASP A 523 2.37 -14.26 1.24
N PHE A 524 2.58 -14.02 2.53
CA PHE A 524 3.41 -12.93 3.05
C PHE A 524 4.83 -13.42 3.35
N TRP A 525 5.82 -12.62 2.97
CA TRP A 525 7.23 -12.85 3.27
C TRP A 525 8.00 -11.52 3.23
N LEU A 526 9.12 -11.42 3.94
CA LEU A 526 9.97 -10.22 3.94
C LEU A 526 10.98 -10.27 2.78
N GLU A 527 11.26 -9.12 2.17
CA GLU A 527 12.25 -8.98 1.09
C GLU A 527 13.51 -8.27 1.62
N PHE A 528 14.69 -8.87 1.47
CA PHE A 528 15.96 -8.37 2.00
C PHE A 528 16.77 -7.67 0.93
N ALA A 529 17.12 -6.41 1.17
CA ALA A 529 18.04 -5.63 0.36
C ALA A 529 19.43 -5.68 1.01
N HIS A 530 20.39 -6.29 0.32
CA HIS A 530 21.68 -6.67 0.90
C HIS A 530 22.86 -5.76 0.51
N ASN A 531 23.80 -5.62 1.43
CA ASN A 531 25.09 -4.95 1.24
C ASN A 531 26.26 -5.92 1.47
N GLY A 532 26.82 -6.45 0.39
CA GLY A 532 27.88 -7.46 0.47
C GLY A 532 29.16 -7.01 1.18
N ASN A 533 29.44 -5.71 1.27
CA ASN A 533 30.62 -5.23 2.02
C ASN A 533 30.50 -5.54 3.52
N GLY A 534 29.29 -5.55 4.09
CA GLY A 534 29.07 -5.86 5.50
C GLY A 534 29.40 -7.33 5.86
N ASP A 535 29.33 -8.24 4.89
CA ASP A 535 29.88 -9.60 5.03
C ASP A 535 31.41 -9.53 5.10
N ILE A 536 32.05 -8.84 4.15
CA ILE A 536 33.51 -8.73 4.10
C ILE A 536 34.08 -8.00 5.33
N GLU A 537 33.39 -6.99 5.85
CA GLU A 537 33.73 -6.32 7.11
C GLU A 537 33.72 -7.32 8.27
N ALA A 538 32.65 -8.11 8.41
CA ALA A 538 32.56 -9.14 9.43
C ALA A 538 33.56 -10.29 9.24
N ALA A 539 33.94 -10.59 7.99
CA ALA A 539 34.93 -11.61 7.68
C ALA A 539 36.37 -11.16 8.03
N THR A 540 36.65 -9.85 7.94
CA THR A 540 37.99 -9.26 8.11
C THR A 540 38.21 -8.61 9.49
N THR A 541 37.17 -8.33 10.25
CA THR A 541 37.23 -7.80 11.64
C THR A 541 36.72 -8.84 12.65
N PRO A 542 36.96 -8.72 13.98
CA PRO A 542 37.87 -7.80 14.69
C PRO A 542 39.33 -8.26 14.74
N ASP A 543 39.61 -9.56 14.53
CA ASP A 543 40.94 -10.16 14.74
C ASP A 543 41.81 -10.23 13.47
N GLY A 544 41.39 -9.59 12.37
CA GLY A 544 41.94 -9.83 11.03
C GLY A 544 41.49 -11.16 10.44
N SER A 545 41.67 -11.36 9.13
CA SER A 545 41.33 -12.64 8.50
C SER A 545 42.38 -13.74 8.75
N ASN A 546 43.46 -13.48 9.48
CA ASN A 546 44.57 -14.42 9.65
C ASN A 546 45.09 -14.95 8.29
N GLY A 547 45.06 -14.11 7.24
CA GLY A 547 45.49 -14.45 5.88
C GLY A 547 44.48 -15.26 5.05
N VAL A 548 43.23 -15.40 5.50
CA VAL A 548 42.16 -16.08 4.74
C VAL A 548 41.57 -15.16 3.66
N CYS A 549 41.45 -13.87 3.96
CA CYS A 549 40.95 -12.85 3.06
C CYS A 549 42.13 -12.17 2.35
N ASN A 550 41.95 -11.91 1.06
CA ASN A 550 42.88 -11.12 0.25
C ASN A 550 42.07 -10.23 -0.70
N PRO A 551 42.04 -8.90 -0.48
CA PRO A 551 42.67 -8.18 0.62
C PRO A 551 42.11 -8.55 2.00
N ASP A 552 42.90 -8.31 3.07
CA ASP A 552 42.54 -8.57 4.47
C ASP A 552 41.75 -7.40 5.10
N TYR A 553 40.96 -6.71 4.27
CA TYR A 553 40.12 -5.59 4.67
C TYR A 553 38.96 -5.48 3.66
N ALA A 554 37.86 -4.88 4.10
CA ALA A 554 36.71 -4.54 3.27
C ALA A 554 36.93 -3.22 2.52
N VAL A 555 36.02 -2.85 1.61
CA VAL A 555 36.08 -1.51 1.00
C VAL A 555 35.80 -0.48 2.08
N TRP A 556 36.69 0.51 2.20
CA TRP A 556 36.54 1.60 3.15
C TRP A 556 36.89 2.94 2.49
N TYR A 557 36.16 3.98 2.86
CA TYR A 557 36.38 5.36 2.43
C TYR A 557 35.87 6.31 3.51
N ASP A 558 36.40 7.53 3.55
CA ASP A 558 35.83 8.58 4.39
C ASP A 558 34.52 9.07 3.76
N GLU A 559 33.41 9.00 4.49
CA GLU A 559 32.12 9.46 3.99
C GLU A 559 32.17 10.95 3.60
N ALA A 560 31.79 11.24 2.35
CA ALA A 560 31.57 12.61 1.92
C ALA A 560 30.36 13.21 2.65
N PRO A 561 30.35 14.52 2.95
CA PRO A 561 29.17 15.16 3.53
C PRO A 561 27.92 14.95 2.68
N ASP A 562 26.80 14.70 3.35
CA ASP A 562 25.49 14.56 2.70
C ASP A 562 25.17 15.80 1.85
N THR A 563 24.66 15.57 0.64
CA THR A 563 24.11 16.64 -0.18
C THR A 563 22.72 17.04 0.32
N PRO A 564 22.21 18.23 -0.03
CA PRO A 564 20.79 18.51 0.11
C PRO A 564 19.94 17.45 -0.59
N LEU A 565 18.71 17.24 -0.09
CA LEU A 565 17.72 16.40 -0.76
C LEU A 565 17.44 16.93 -2.16
N GLU A 566 17.20 16.02 -3.12
CA GLU A 566 16.98 16.34 -4.53
C GLU A 566 18.16 17.02 -5.25
N PHE A 567 19.38 16.91 -4.70
CA PHE A 567 20.59 17.38 -5.36
C PHE A 567 20.76 16.72 -6.74
N LYS A 568 20.67 17.54 -7.79
CA LYS A 568 20.94 17.12 -9.17
C LYS A 568 22.41 17.34 -9.51
N LYS A 569 23.17 16.25 -9.61
CA LYS A 569 24.59 16.32 -9.96
C LYS A 569 24.78 16.78 -11.40
N VAL A 570 25.79 17.62 -11.62
CA VAL A 570 26.26 17.93 -12.99
C VAL A 570 26.93 16.66 -13.57
N PRO A 571 26.47 16.13 -14.72
CA PRO A 571 27.04 14.92 -15.31
C PRO A 571 28.55 15.05 -15.59
N GLY A 572 29.30 13.98 -15.37
CA GLY A 572 30.76 13.94 -15.53
C GLY A 572 31.57 14.60 -14.41
N THR A 573 30.91 15.06 -13.33
CA THR A 573 31.56 15.61 -12.13
C THR A 573 31.51 14.63 -10.95
N GLY A 574 32.14 15.00 -9.84
CA GLY A 574 32.31 14.15 -8.66
C GLY A 574 33.76 13.68 -8.51
N VAL A 575 34.04 12.99 -7.41
CA VAL A 575 35.34 12.39 -7.12
C VAL A 575 35.10 10.97 -6.65
N ASP A 576 35.82 10.01 -7.23
CA ASP A 576 35.77 8.61 -6.80
C ASP A 576 36.11 8.54 -5.30
N GLN A 577 35.20 7.97 -4.51
CA GLN A 577 35.41 7.68 -3.08
C GLN A 577 36.07 6.32 -2.90
N TRP A 578 35.77 5.36 -3.79
CA TRP A 578 36.32 4.02 -3.70
C TRP A 578 37.84 4.03 -3.91
N PRO A 579 38.61 3.32 -3.06
CA PRO A 579 40.03 3.10 -3.28
C PRO A 579 40.30 2.52 -4.68
N VAL A 580 41.38 2.99 -5.31
CA VAL A 580 41.66 2.70 -6.73
C VAL A 580 41.99 1.23 -6.99
N GLU A 581 42.41 0.48 -5.97
CA GLU A 581 42.72 -0.95 -6.04
C GLU A 581 41.48 -1.82 -6.29
N PHE A 582 40.29 -1.40 -5.86
CA PHE A 582 39.05 -2.17 -6.02
C PHE A 582 38.50 -2.00 -7.44
N GLN A 583 39.09 -2.70 -8.40
CA GLN A 583 38.62 -2.73 -9.79
C GLN A 583 37.63 -3.87 -10.04
N GLU A 584 37.80 -5.00 -9.35
CA GLU A 584 36.93 -6.16 -9.40
C GLU A 584 36.78 -6.80 -8.02
N TYR A 585 35.67 -7.50 -7.80
CA TYR A 585 35.45 -8.25 -6.56
C TYR A 585 36.45 -9.41 -6.47
N GLY A 586 37.35 -9.36 -5.48
CA GLY A 586 38.50 -10.27 -5.37
C GLY A 586 38.46 -11.25 -4.19
N TRP A 587 37.56 -11.08 -3.22
CA TRP A 587 37.51 -11.95 -2.04
C TRP A 587 37.10 -13.38 -2.40
N SER A 588 37.74 -14.35 -1.74
CA SER A 588 37.43 -15.77 -1.95
C SER A 588 36.12 -16.15 -1.24
N LEU A 589 35.46 -17.22 -1.71
CA LEU A 589 34.31 -17.79 -1.01
C LEU A 589 34.67 -18.18 0.44
N THR A 590 35.89 -18.69 0.67
CA THR A 590 36.36 -19.03 2.02
C THR A 590 36.50 -17.80 2.92
N CYS A 591 36.82 -16.63 2.36
CA CYS A 591 36.81 -15.37 3.10
C CYS A 591 35.37 -14.98 3.46
N ALA A 592 34.46 -14.87 2.48
CA ALA A 592 33.06 -14.51 2.72
C ALA A 592 32.34 -15.49 3.67
N GLN A 593 32.68 -16.79 3.63
CA GLN A 593 32.13 -17.78 4.55
C GLN A 593 32.61 -17.64 6.01
N ARG A 594 33.44 -16.65 6.33
CA ARG A 594 33.79 -16.35 7.73
C ARG A 594 32.69 -15.62 8.47
N ASP A 595 31.80 -14.87 7.79
CA ASP A 595 30.62 -14.30 8.44
C ASP A 595 29.53 -15.39 8.58
N PRO A 596 29.27 -15.91 9.78
CA PRO A 596 28.21 -16.91 9.98
C PRO A 596 26.82 -16.37 9.60
N PHE A 597 26.61 -15.05 9.65
CA PHE A 597 25.36 -14.44 9.21
C PHE A 597 25.17 -14.57 7.71
N ALA A 598 26.21 -14.28 6.91
CA ALA A 598 26.15 -14.45 5.45
C ALA A 598 26.03 -15.93 5.05
N VAL A 599 26.72 -16.84 5.76
CA VAL A 599 26.63 -18.29 5.55
C VAL A 599 25.23 -18.84 5.79
N TRP A 600 24.44 -18.22 6.66
CA TRP A 600 23.07 -18.66 6.96
C TRP A 600 22.19 -18.75 5.71
N PHE A 601 22.40 -17.86 4.73
CA PHE A 601 21.70 -17.82 3.45
C PHE A 601 22.19 -18.87 2.43
N GLN A 602 23.29 -19.58 2.69
CA GLN A 602 23.72 -20.69 1.82
C GLN A 602 22.86 -21.96 2.02
N ASN A 603 22.09 -22.03 3.10
CA ASN A 603 21.08 -23.05 3.27
C ASN A 603 19.84 -22.71 2.41
N PRO A 604 19.43 -23.57 1.46
CA PRO A 604 18.29 -23.28 0.59
C PRO A 604 16.95 -23.07 1.31
N GLU A 605 16.72 -23.70 2.46
CA GLU A 605 15.48 -23.49 3.22
C GLU A 605 15.43 -22.10 3.86
N ASN A 606 16.57 -21.65 4.35
CA ASN A 606 16.76 -20.32 4.93
C ASN A 606 16.67 -19.23 3.86
N LEU A 607 17.38 -19.42 2.74
CA LEU A 607 17.35 -18.54 1.59
C LEU A 607 15.92 -18.33 1.08
N ASN A 608 15.20 -19.43 0.83
CA ASN A 608 13.87 -19.34 0.21
C ASN A 608 12.75 -18.96 1.18
N ALA A 609 13.05 -18.68 2.45
CA ALA A 609 12.11 -18.10 3.39
C ALA A 609 11.88 -16.59 3.15
N PHE A 610 12.76 -15.94 2.39
CA PHE A 610 12.74 -14.50 2.11
C PHE A 610 12.80 -14.24 0.60
N GLY A 611 12.58 -12.98 0.20
CA GLY A 611 13.00 -12.47 -1.10
C GLY A 611 14.29 -11.67 -0.99
N HIS A 612 14.95 -11.43 -2.12
CA HIS A 612 16.30 -10.86 -2.14
C HIS A 612 16.48 -9.88 -3.30
N LEU A 613 17.12 -8.74 -3.01
CA LEU A 613 17.58 -7.77 -3.99
C LEU A 613 18.86 -7.04 -3.52
N SER A 614 19.46 -6.28 -4.42
CA SER A 614 20.64 -5.45 -4.12
C SER A 614 20.27 -4.20 -3.32
N HIS A 615 21.13 -3.82 -2.39
CA HIS A 615 21.14 -2.50 -1.75
C HIS A 615 22.45 -1.74 -1.98
N THR A 616 23.16 -2.01 -3.09
CA THR A 616 24.58 -1.65 -3.35
C THR A 616 25.57 -2.41 -2.47
N PHE A 617 26.87 -2.33 -2.76
CA PHE A 617 27.87 -3.15 -2.08
C PHE A 617 28.22 -2.56 -0.72
N THR A 618 28.58 -1.27 -0.66
CA THR A 618 29.08 -0.60 0.57
C THR A 618 28.11 0.40 1.16
N HIS A 619 26.94 0.60 0.53
CA HIS A 619 25.97 1.63 0.93
C HIS A 619 26.54 3.07 0.78
N LEU A 620 27.36 3.31 -0.25
CA LEU A 620 27.83 4.66 -0.58
C LEU A 620 26.65 5.58 -0.93
N ALA A 621 26.61 6.80 -0.39
CA ALA A 621 25.64 7.82 -0.82
C ALA A 621 25.91 8.26 -2.27
N LEU A 622 24.92 8.11 -3.16
CA LEU A 622 25.10 8.25 -4.60
C LEU A 622 24.70 9.61 -5.19
N ASN A 623 24.28 10.58 -4.35
CA ASN A 623 23.84 11.89 -4.86
C ASN A 623 24.96 12.64 -5.61
N ASN A 624 26.20 12.57 -5.13
CA ASN A 624 27.37 13.22 -5.77
C ASN A 624 28.45 12.21 -6.23
N ALA A 625 28.14 10.92 -6.21
CA ALA A 625 29.07 9.86 -6.63
C ALA A 625 29.34 9.89 -8.14
N THR A 626 30.50 9.37 -8.55
CA THR A 626 30.87 9.24 -9.96
C THR A 626 30.19 8.04 -10.61
N TYR A 627 30.25 7.94 -11.94
CA TYR A 627 29.82 6.74 -12.67
C TYR A 627 30.55 5.50 -12.17
N LYS A 628 31.87 5.62 -11.94
CA LYS A 628 32.74 4.49 -11.62
C LYS A 628 32.49 3.92 -10.24
N ASP A 629 32.24 4.77 -9.24
CA ASP A 629 31.81 4.30 -7.93
C ASP A 629 30.46 3.59 -8.02
N ALA A 630 29.48 4.20 -8.70
CA ALA A 630 28.16 3.61 -8.88
C ALA A 630 28.19 2.27 -9.63
N GLU A 631 29.08 2.13 -10.62
CA GLU A 631 29.32 0.89 -11.34
C GLU A 631 29.88 -0.19 -10.40
N ARG A 632 30.88 0.14 -9.59
CA ARG A 632 31.48 -0.78 -8.60
C ARG A 632 30.48 -1.21 -7.55
N GLU A 633 29.67 -0.28 -7.04
CA GLU A 633 28.59 -0.58 -6.09
C GLU A 633 27.66 -1.69 -6.58
N ILE A 634 27.35 -1.71 -7.88
CA ILE A 634 26.49 -2.73 -8.48
C ILE A 634 27.27 -4.02 -8.78
N GLN A 635 28.40 -3.91 -9.46
CA GLN A 635 29.16 -5.07 -9.93
C GLN A 635 29.71 -5.91 -8.77
N PHE A 636 30.20 -5.27 -7.71
CA PHE A 636 30.73 -5.97 -6.55
C PHE A 636 29.62 -6.70 -5.80
N ASN A 637 28.45 -6.06 -5.63
CA ASN A 637 27.33 -6.72 -4.97
C ASN A 637 26.79 -7.90 -5.80
N GLN A 638 26.68 -7.75 -7.12
CA GLN A 638 26.31 -8.85 -8.02
C GLN A 638 27.30 -10.02 -7.95
N ALA A 639 28.61 -9.73 -7.90
CA ALA A 639 29.64 -10.76 -7.77
C ALA A 639 29.55 -11.49 -6.42
N TRP A 640 29.35 -10.74 -5.33
CA TRP A 640 29.13 -11.30 -3.99
C TRP A 640 27.89 -12.19 -3.92
N PHE A 641 26.73 -11.73 -4.42
CA PHE A 641 25.50 -12.54 -4.47
C PHE A 641 25.70 -13.87 -5.19
N LYS A 642 26.39 -13.83 -6.33
CA LYS A 642 26.71 -15.03 -7.12
C LYS A 642 27.67 -15.97 -6.37
N GLN A 643 28.66 -15.41 -5.68
CA GLN A 643 29.60 -16.20 -4.87
C GLN A 643 28.88 -16.88 -3.70
N MET A 644 28.00 -16.16 -3.01
CA MET A 644 27.25 -16.67 -1.85
C MET A 644 26.01 -17.49 -2.22
N GLY A 645 25.65 -17.56 -3.50
CA GLY A 645 24.50 -18.34 -4.00
C GLY A 645 23.14 -17.72 -3.71
N ILE A 646 23.08 -16.49 -3.22
CA ILE A 646 21.84 -15.76 -2.94
C ILE A 646 21.08 -15.45 -4.24
N ASP A 647 21.79 -15.25 -5.35
CA ASP A 647 21.20 -15.07 -6.69
C ASP A 647 20.44 -16.31 -7.22
N LYS A 648 20.43 -17.41 -6.46
CA LYS A 648 19.67 -18.64 -6.72
C LYS A 648 18.38 -18.75 -5.92
N ALA A 649 18.05 -17.75 -5.11
CA ALA A 649 16.79 -17.72 -4.39
C ALA A 649 15.59 -17.80 -5.35
N ALA A 650 14.53 -18.47 -4.94
CA ALA A 650 13.27 -18.55 -5.68
C ALA A 650 12.65 -17.16 -5.90
N ARG A 651 12.91 -16.23 -4.98
CA ARG A 651 12.41 -14.84 -4.99
C ARG A 651 13.58 -13.86 -5.13
N TRP A 652 14.29 -13.91 -6.26
CA TRP A 652 15.40 -13.03 -6.58
C TRP A 652 14.99 -11.92 -7.56
N SER A 653 15.29 -10.66 -7.23
CA SER A 653 15.06 -9.48 -8.08
C SER A 653 16.37 -9.05 -8.74
N ALA A 654 16.68 -9.63 -9.90
CA ALA A 654 17.95 -9.41 -10.60
C ALA A 654 18.10 -8.03 -11.24
N ASN A 655 16.99 -7.37 -11.59
CA ASN A 655 17.00 -6.04 -12.23
C ASN A 655 16.61 -4.92 -11.25
N GLY A 656 16.51 -5.29 -9.97
CA GLY A 656 16.00 -4.48 -8.88
C GLY A 656 17.09 -3.96 -7.96
N LEU A 657 16.90 -2.74 -7.46
CA LEU A 657 17.78 -2.11 -6.49
C LEU A 657 16.95 -1.29 -5.51
N VAL A 658 17.21 -1.44 -4.21
CA VAL A 658 16.94 -0.36 -3.27
C VAL A 658 18.15 0.58 -3.32
N PRO A 659 18.02 1.86 -3.76
CA PRO A 659 19.15 2.76 -3.73
C PRO A 659 19.53 3.10 -2.28
N PRO A 660 20.83 3.20 -1.94
CA PRO A 660 21.29 3.44 -0.57
C PRO A 660 20.77 4.79 -0.10
N ALA A 661 20.00 4.78 0.99
CA ALA A 661 19.24 5.94 1.50
C ALA A 661 18.43 6.71 0.42
N ILE A 662 17.95 6.03 -0.63
CA ILE A 662 17.20 6.63 -1.75
C ILE A 662 17.99 7.77 -2.43
N THR A 663 19.30 7.58 -2.58
CA THR A 663 20.23 8.53 -3.22
C THR A 663 20.54 8.14 -4.67
N GLY A 664 21.05 9.10 -5.45
CA GLY A 664 21.44 8.87 -6.86
C GLY A 664 20.32 9.04 -7.89
N LEU A 665 19.06 9.22 -7.45
CA LEU A 665 17.88 9.37 -8.33
C LEU A 665 17.86 10.68 -9.15
N HIS A 666 18.77 11.61 -8.87
CA HIS A 666 19.00 12.84 -9.65
C HIS A 666 20.44 12.94 -10.17
N ASN A 667 21.15 11.81 -10.28
CA ASN A 667 22.52 11.74 -10.74
C ASN A 667 22.58 10.92 -12.05
N ALA A 668 22.77 11.62 -13.17
CA ALA A 668 22.80 11.01 -14.50
C ALA A 668 23.84 9.88 -14.62
N ASP A 669 25.02 10.08 -14.04
CA ASP A 669 26.12 9.12 -14.12
C ASP A 669 25.78 7.84 -13.35
N VAL A 670 25.14 7.97 -12.19
CA VAL A 670 24.67 6.83 -11.37
C VAL A 670 23.57 6.07 -12.08
N ILE A 671 22.55 6.77 -12.58
CA ILE A 671 21.43 6.12 -13.29
C ILE A 671 21.95 5.38 -14.53
N ASN A 672 22.88 5.97 -15.28
CA ASN A 672 23.50 5.30 -16.42
C ASN A 672 24.32 4.08 -16.00
N ALA A 673 25.08 4.14 -14.90
CA ALA A 673 25.83 3.00 -14.38
C ALA A 673 24.90 1.86 -13.96
N TRP A 674 23.78 2.16 -13.30
CA TRP A 674 22.75 1.18 -12.95
C TRP A 674 22.17 0.49 -14.19
N LEU A 675 21.71 1.28 -15.17
CA LEU A 675 21.14 0.77 -16.42
C LEU A 675 22.14 -0.10 -17.20
N ALA A 676 23.41 0.34 -17.27
CA ALA A 676 24.48 -0.41 -17.93
C ALA A 676 24.77 -1.76 -17.25
N ASN A 677 24.52 -1.87 -15.94
CA ASN A 677 24.73 -3.09 -15.16
C ASN A 677 23.43 -3.88 -14.90
N GLY A 678 22.38 -3.63 -15.69
CA GLY A 678 21.16 -4.43 -15.70
C GLY A 678 20.12 -4.05 -14.65
N ILE A 679 20.35 -3.02 -13.84
CA ILE A 679 19.35 -2.46 -12.92
C ILE A 679 18.39 -1.59 -13.73
N LYS A 680 17.11 -1.98 -13.78
CA LYS A 680 16.07 -1.31 -14.56
C LYS A 680 15.03 -0.64 -13.69
N ASN A 681 14.87 -1.15 -12.47
CA ASN A 681 13.86 -0.68 -11.55
C ASN A 681 14.46 -0.47 -10.16
N VAL A 682 14.07 0.64 -9.56
CA VAL A 682 14.47 1.04 -8.20
C VAL A 682 13.23 1.41 -7.41
N VAL A 683 13.34 1.44 -6.09
CA VAL A 683 12.35 2.14 -5.25
C VAL A 683 12.72 3.61 -5.06
N GLY A 684 11.69 4.45 -4.92
CA GLY A 684 11.79 5.83 -4.47
C GLY A 684 11.38 5.98 -3.01
N ASP A 685 10.84 7.14 -2.67
CA ASP A 685 10.31 7.47 -1.34
C ASP A 685 9.09 8.36 -1.47
N ASN A 686 7.95 7.89 -0.96
CA ASN A 686 6.67 8.59 -1.08
C ASN A 686 6.59 9.90 -0.28
N THR A 687 7.51 10.14 0.66
CA THR A 687 7.63 11.43 1.36
C THR A 687 8.22 12.53 0.48
N ARG A 688 8.81 12.17 -0.67
CA ARG A 688 9.46 13.07 -1.64
C ARG A 688 8.63 13.13 -2.92
N PRO A 689 7.77 14.15 -3.11
CA PRO A 689 6.86 14.21 -4.25
C PRO A 689 7.54 14.16 -5.63
N VAL A 690 8.80 14.62 -5.73
CA VAL A 690 9.59 14.58 -6.97
C VAL A 690 9.95 13.17 -7.43
N LEU A 691 9.81 12.16 -6.56
CA LEU A 691 10.05 10.75 -6.87
C LEU A 691 8.76 9.97 -7.19
N ARG A 692 7.63 10.66 -7.28
CA ARG A 692 6.32 10.07 -7.60
C ARG A 692 5.85 10.50 -8.98
N SER A 693 5.04 9.66 -9.61
CA SER A 693 4.34 10.04 -10.84
C SER A 693 3.37 11.19 -10.56
N THR A 694 3.41 12.21 -11.41
CA THR A 694 2.46 13.34 -11.39
C THR A 694 1.18 13.05 -12.18
N GLU A 695 1.15 11.96 -12.95
CA GLU A 695 0.00 11.57 -13.77
C GLU A 695 -0.97 10.64 -13.02
N SER A 696 -0.45 9.73 -12.19
CA SER A 696 -1.24 8.77 -11.43
C SER A 696 -0.47 8.19 -10.26
N GLN A 697 -1.10 8.12 -9.09
CA GLN A 697 -0.54 7.50 -7.89
C GLN A 697 -0.35 5.98 -8.00
N PHE A 698 -0.92 5.34 -9.03
CA PHE A 698 -0.78 3.90 -9.29
C PHE A 698 0.27 3.60 -10.38
N TRP A 699 1.04 4.60 -10.80
CA TRP A 699 2.08 4.47 -11.80
C TRP A 699 3.46 4.66 -11.15
N PRO A 700 4.50 4.02 -11.70
CA PRO A 700 5.85 4.38 -11.32
C PRO A 700 6.20 5.75 -11.91
N LEU A 701 7.20 6.42 -11.34
CA LEU A 701 7.87 7.51 -12.05
C LEU A 701 8.87 6.90 -13.04
N ILE A 702 8.80 7.28 -14.31
CA ILE A 702 9.86 6.98 -15.28
C ILE A 702 10.81 8.16 -15.28
N SER A 703 12.08 7.89 -14.97
CA SER A 703 13.11 8.93 -14.95
C SER A 703 13.24 9.64 -16.30
N THR A 704 13.60 10.91 -16.26
CA THR A 704 13.83 11.75 -17.45
C THR A 704 15.13 12.52 -17.32
N VAL A 705 15.72 12.92 -18.46
CA VAL A 705 16.92 13.78 -18.46
C VAL A 705 16.68 15.09 -17.69
N GLU A 706 15.49 15.66 -17.81
CA GLU A 706 15.12 16.90 -17.11
C GLU A 706 14.94 16.68 -15.61
N GLY A 707 14.12 15.71 -15.20
CA GLY A 707 13.83 15.47 -13.77
C GLY A 707 14.98 14.81 -13.01
N ASN A 708 15.66 13.84 -13.63
CA ASN A 708 16.57 12.91 -12.95
C ASN A 708 18.01 12.97 -13.50
N GLY A 709 18.22 13.56 -14.67
CA GLY A 709 19.52 13.63 -15.33
C GLY A 709 19.76 12.53 -16.38
N ALA A 710 19.02 11.43 -16.31
CA ALA A 710 18.99 10.36 -17.31
C ALA A 710 17.57 9.79 -17.43
N ASP A 711 17.26 9.16 -18.56
CA ASP A 711 15.95 8.61 -18.87
C ASP A 711 15.89 7.07 -18.79
N GLY A 712 14.68 6.54 -18.59
CA GLY A 712 14.40 5.11 -18.75
C GLY A 712 14.47 4.24 -17.49
N LEU A 713 15.04 4.73 -16.39
CA LEU A 713 14.94 4.06 -15.08
C LEU A 713 13.51 4.12 -14.55
N THR A 714 12.98 2.99 -14.08
CA THR A 714 11.67 2.90 -13.41
C THR A 714 11.83 3.11 -11.91
N ILE A 715 11.17 4.13 -11.35
CA ILE A 715 11.18 4.45 -9.92
C ILE A 715 9.80 4.06 -9.35
N VAL A 716 9.78 2.94 -8.63
CA VAL A 716 8.60 2.40 -7.95
C VAL A 716 8.36 3.21 -6.67
N PRO A 717 7.13 3.69 -6.41
CA PRO A 717 6.83 4.40 -5.17
C PRO A 717 6.95 3.46 -3.96
N ARG A 718 7.43 3.95 -2.80
CA ARG A 718 7.62 3.17 -1.57
C ARG A 718 7.22 4.00 -0.36
N TYR A 719 6.41 3.44 0.54
CA TYR A 719 5.99 4.11 1.77
C TYR A 719 7.09 4.04 2.83
N ALA A 720 7.40 5.19 3.44
CA ALA A 720 8.09 5.26 4.73
C ALA A 720 7.11 4.91 5.86
N THR A 721 7.65 4.41 6.98
CA THR A 721 6.86 4.10 8.18
C THR A 721 7.42 4.81 9.41
N THR A 722 6.66 4.82 10.51
CA THR A 722 7.12 5.29 11.83
C THR A 722 7.97 4.25 12.58
N ILE A 723 8.38 3.18 11.89
CA ILE A 723 9.40 2.25 12.32
C ILE A 723 10.73 2.71 11.69
N TYR A 724 11.49 3.51 12.43
CA TYR A 724 12.65 4.23 11.88
C TYR A 724 13.85 3.32 11.64
N PHE A 725 14.67 3.67 10.65
CA PHE A 725 15.80 2.86 10.16
C PHE A 725 16.83 2.48 11.24
N ASN A 726 17.07 3.41 12.15
CA ASN A 726 18.05 3.38 13.23
C ASN A 726 17.42 3.00 14.58
N CYS A 727 16.34 2.20 14.56
CA CYS A 727 15.71 1.69 15.76
C CYS A 727 15.53 0.17 15.75
N ASP A 728 15.78 -0.44 16.90
CA ASP A 728 15.71 -1.89 17.12
C ASP A 728 14.69 -2.29 18.19
N THR A 729 14.09 -1.32 18.88
CA THR A 729 13.16 -1.54 20.00
C THR A 729 11.94 -0.64 19.92
N ALA A 730 10.84 -1.07 20.55
CA ALA A 730 9.62 -0.28 20.69
C ALA A 730 9.89 1.08 21.36
N GLU A 731 10.78 1.11 22.36
CA GLU A 731 11.18 2.34 23.04
C GLU A 731 11.91 3.30 22.09
N CYS A 732 12.87 2.79 21.31
CA CYS A 732 13.62 3.62 20.36
C CYS A 732 12.68 4.30 19.36
N THR A 733 11.84 3.52 18.67
CA THR A 733 11.00 4.06 17.59
C THR A 733 9.92 5.02 18.12
N THR A 734 9.39 4.76 19.33
CA THR A 734 8.44 5.65 19.99
C THR A 734 9.09 6.98 20.38
N ARG A 735 10.33 6.95 20.88
CA ARG A 735 11.08 8.17 21.23
C ARG A 735 11.36 9.02 20.01
N GLU A 736 11.84 8.40 18.93
CA GLU A 736 12.12 9.14 17.70
C GLU A 736 10.83 9.73 17.10
N TRP A 737 9.73 8.99 17.10
CA TRP A 737 8.41 9.49 16.67
C TRP A 737 7.96 10.73 17.45
N ILE A 738 8.09 10.71 18.78
CA ILE A 738 7.75 11.86 19.63
C ILE A 738 8.67 13.05 19.34
N GLN A 739 9.97 12.81 19.17
CA GLN A 739 10.96 13.89 19.04
C GLN A 739 11.01 14.51 17.65
N THR A 740 10.63 13.79 16.60
CA THR A 740 10.81 14.22 15.20
C THR A 740 9.50 14.48 14.46
N SER A 741 8.40 13.85 14.89
CA SER A 741 7.18 13.72 14.07
C SER A 741 5.89 14.15 14.79
N GLY A 742 6.01 14.87 15.91
CA GLY A 742 4.85 15.31 16.70
C GLY A 742 4.07 14.16 17.34
N GLY A 743 4.69 12.99 17.46
CA GLY A 743 4.10 11.83 18.11
C GLY A 743 3.78 12.05 19.59
N SER A 744 2.81 11.30 20.10
CA SER A 744 2.42 11.36 21.51
C SER A 744 1.87 10.02 21.99
N GLY A 745 2.24 9.63 23.21
CA GLY A 745 1.81 8.37 23.82
C GLY A 745 2.91 7.31 23.81
N ASP A 746 2.50 6.05 23.83
CA ASP A 746 3.39 4.90 23.87
C ASP A 746 3.46 4.14 22.53
N PHE A 747 4.11 2.97 22.53
CA PHE A 747 4.22 2.14 21.34
C PHE A 747 2.85 1.65 20.83
N GLN A 748 1.84 1.48 21.69
CA GLN A 748 0.49 1.12 21.26
C GLN A 748 -0.19 2.29 20.54
N ASN A 749 0.06 3.53 20.96
CA ASN A 749 -0.39 4.71 20.22
C ASN A 749 0.26 4.80 18.84
N LEU A 750 1.57 4.53 18.74
CA LEU A 750 2.29 4.48 17.46
C LEU A 750 1.74 3.37 16.56
N LEU A 751 1.50 2.17 17.10
CA LEU A 751 0.89 1.06 16.38
C LEU A 751 -0.55 1.38 15.94
N ALA A 752 -1.34 2.09 16.75
CA ALA A 752 -2.68 2.53 16.36
C ALA A 752 -2.64 3.53 15.19
N GLN A 753 -1.67 4.44 15.17
CA GLN A 753 -1.42 5.32 14.02
C GLN A 753 -1.03 4.50 12.79
N ALA A 754 -0.09 3.56 12.94
CA ALA A 754 0.32 2.67 11.86
C ALA A 754 -0.87 1.86 11.30
N LYS A 755 -1.77 1.37 12.17
CA LYS A 755 -2.99 0.69 11.75
C LYS A 755 -3.84 1.58 10.87
N SER A 756 -4.15 2.80 11.32
CA SER A 756 -5.05 3.72 10.62
C SER A 756 -4.47 4.15 9.28
N GLU A 757 -3.20 4.53 9.26
CA GLU A 757 -2.55 5.08 8.08
C GLU A 757 -2.30 4.01 7.01
N ASN A 758 -1.80 2.83 7.40
CA ASN A 758 -1.37 1.82 6.42
C ASN A 758 -2.52 0.92 5.94
N SER A 759 -3.54 0.69 6.78
CA SER A 759 -4.76 0.05 6.28
C SER A 759 -5.49 0.93 5.27
N ARG A 760 -5.42 2.26 5.39
CA ARG A 760 -5.96 3.19 4.38
C ARG A 760 -5.33 2.96 3.01
N TYR A 761 -4.02 2.82 2.93
CA TYR A 761 -3.34 2.53 1.66
C TYR A 761 -3.75 1.19 1.06
N LEU A 762 -3.84 0.14 1.87
CA LEU A 762 -4.26 -1.19 1.40
C LEU A 762 -5.73 -1.23 0.97
N PHE A 763 -6.64 -0.58 1.70
CA PHE A 763 -8.03 -0.39 1.24
C PHE A 763 -8.10 0.52 -0.02
N GLY A 764 -7.18 1.45 -0.17
CA GLY A 764 -7.00 2.23 -1.41
C GLY A 764 -6.42 1.43 -2.58
N LEU A 765 -6.09 0.15 -2.38
CA LEU A 765 -5.46 -0.75 -3.36
C LEU A 765 -4.08 -0.29 -3.84
N HIS A 766 -3.36 0.43 -3.00
CA HIS A 766 -1.97 0.78 -3.23
C HIS A 766 -1.09 -0.47 -3.08
N ALA A 767 -0.21 -0.68 -4.06
CA ALA A 767 0.71 -1.83 -4.13
C ALA A 767 2.16 -1.44 -3.83
N ASP A 768 2.39 -0.19 -3.41
CA ASP A 768 3.67 0.37 -3.02
C ASP A 768 4.27 -0.49 -1.88
N PRO A 769 5.54 -0.92 -1.94
CA PRO A 769 6.21 -1.55 -0.81
C PRO A 769 6.39 -0.58 0.37
N TYR A 770 6.74 -1.14 1.52
CA TYR A 770 7.03 -0.42 2.76
C TYR A 770 8.51 -0.56 3.13
N MET A 771 9.11 0.55 3.54
CA MET A 771 10.51 0.65 3.93
C MET A 771 10.73 0.30 5.40
N PHE A 772 11.64 -0.63 5.64
CA PHE A 772 12.21 -1.01 6.95
C PHE A 772 13.69 -1.31 6.78
N HIS A 773 14.40 -1.57 7.88
CA HIS A 773 15.85 -1.78 7.90
C HIS A 773 16.22 -2.93 8.86
N GLN A 774 17.43 -3.48 8.73
CA GLN A 774 17.90 -4.64 9.48
C GLN A 774 17.71 -4.51 11.01
N ALA A 775 17.90 -3.31 11.58
CA ALA A 775 17.77 -3.09 13.01
C ALA A 775 16.33 -3.36 13.51
N ASN A 776 15.34 -3.08 12.66
CA ASN A 776 13.92 -3.25 12.98
C ASN A 776 13.53 -4.72 13.22
N MET A 777 14.37 -5.65 12.80
CA MET A 777 14.16 -7.09 12.83
C MET A 777 14.57 -7.76 14.15
N ARG A 778 15.24 -7.05 15.08
CA ARG A 778 15.66 -7.61 16.37
C ARG A 778 14.47 -8.24 17.08
N GLN A 779 14.53 -9.54 17.35
CA GLN A 779 13.41 -10.34 17.88
C GLN A 779 13.85 -11.30 18.99
N ALA A 780 14.99 -11.98 18.82
CA ALA A 780 15.35 -13.15 19.64
C ALA A 780 15.43 -12.83 21.13
N ASP A 781 15.90 -11.63 21.46
CA ASP A 781 16.09 -11.14 22.83
C ASP A 781 15.12 -10.02 23.23
N GLN A 782 14.14 -9.69 22.38
CA GLN A 782 13.08 -8.73 22.73
C GLN A 782 12.21 -9.26 23.88
N PRO A 783 11.63 -8.37 24.70
CA PRO A 783 10.60 -8.75 25.65
C PRO A 783 9.35 -9.24 24.90
N GLU A 784 8.56 -10.08 25.58
CA GLU A 784 7.24 -10.43 25.06
C GLU A 784 6.30 -9.23 25.12
N ILE A 785 5.59 -8.97 24.03
CA ILE A 785 4.53 -7.98 23.94
C ILE A 785 3.27 -8.61 23.37
N THR A 786 2.14 -7.92 23.53
CA THR A 786 0.88 -8.29 22.89
C THR A 786 0.60 -7.34 21.74
N VAL A 787 0.33 -7.91 20.56
CA VAL A 787 -0.06 -7.21 19.35
C VAL A 787 -1.38 -7.80 18.85
N GLY A 788 -2.46 -7.03 19.05
CA GLY A 788 -3.83 -7.51 18.81
C GLY A 788 -4.14 -8.74 19.66
N ASN A 789 -4.43 -9.88 19.01
CA ASN A 789 -4.74 -11.13 19.71
C ASN A 789 -3.54 -12.10 19.87
N LYS A 790 -2.32 -11.63 19.61
CA LYS A 790 -1.10 -12.43 19.69
C LYS A 790 -0.13 -11.89 20.73
N SER A 791 0.46 -12.80 21.50
CA SER A 791 1.53 -12.50 22.45
C SER A 791 2.76 -13.29 22.08
N GLY A 792 3.93 -12.65 22.21
CA GLY A 792 5.21 -13.27 21.93
C GLY A 792 6.30 -12.23 21.79
N LYS A 793 7.50 -12.69 21.43
CA LYS A 793 8.61 -11.81 21.08
C LYS A 793 8.41 -11.31 19.65
N PHE A 794 8.02 -10.05 19.52
CA PHE A 794 7.91 -9.37 18.25
C PHE A 794 9.09 -8.41 18.09
N SER A 795 9.68 -8.43 16.90
CA SER A 795 10.44 -7.27 16.42
C SER A 795 9.49 -6.11 16.13
N ILE A 796 10.01 -4.90 15.97
CA ILE A 796 9.15 -3.74 15.68
C ILE A 796 8.53 -3.81 14.27
N VAL A 797 9.19 -4.45 13.29
CA VAL A 797 8.59 -4.70 11.97
C VAL A 797 7.52 -5.80 12.02
N SER A 798 7.75 -6.90 12.75
CA SER A 798 6.72 -7.94 12.88
C SER A 798 5.51 -7.45 13.67
N ALA A 799 5.70 -6.61 14.69
CA ALA A 799 4.60 -5.94 15.38
C ALA A 799 3.79 -5.01 14.44
N TRP A 800 4.48 -4.23 13.60
CA TRP A 800 3.81 -3.36 12.62
C TRP A 800 3.00 -4.18 11.60
N VAL A 801 3.59 -5.24 11.05
CA VAL A 801 2.93 -6.10 10.04
C VAL A 801 1.70 -6.79 10.64
N GLU A 802 1.80 -7.31 11.86
CA GLU A 802 0.66 -7.90 12.58
C GLU A 802 -0.50 -6.91 12.68
N VAL A 803 -0.25 -5.67 13.09
CA VAL A 803 -1.30 -4.67 13.27
C VAL A 803 -2.01 -4.35 11.96
N VAL A 804 -1.25 -4.19 10.88
CA VAL A 804 -1.81 -3.87 9.56
C VAL A 804 -2.58 -5.07 8.99
N ALA A 805 -1.97 -6.26 8.99
CA ALA A 805 -2.60 -7.47 8.45
C ALA A 805 -3.84 -7.89 9.26
N GLN A 806 -3.80 -7.78 10.60
CA GLN A 806 -4.95 -8.05 11.44
C GLN A 806 -6.10 -7.08 11.15
N GLU A 807 -5.85 -5.80 10.86
CA GLU A 807 -6.94 -4.87 10.54
C GLU A 807 -7.60 -5.17 9.19
N ILE A 808 -6.80 -5.47 8.15
CA ILE A 808 -7.34 -5.86 6.83
C ILE A 808 -8.18 -7.14 6.95
N THR A 809 -7.65 -8.14 7.64
CA THR A 809 -8.30 -9.44 7.78
C THR A 809 -9.42 -9.46 8.82
N ARG A 810 -9.46 -8.50 9.74
CA ARG A 810 -10.62 -8.28 10.62
C ARG A 810 -11.81 -7.76 9.82
N LEU A 811 -11.58 -6.85 8.86
CA LEU A 811 -12.64 -6.18 8.11
C LEU A 811 -13.05 -6.90 6.80
N THR A 812 -12.20 -7.79 6.30
CA THR A 812 -12.35 -8.46 4.99
C THR A 812 -11.92 -9.92 5.02
N ASN A 813 -12.22 -10.65 3.94
CA ASN A 813 -11.63 -11.97 3.64
C ASN A 813 -10.58 -11.90 2.52
N TRP A 814 -9.93 -10.75 2.32
CA TRP A 814 -9.02 -10.56 1.19
C TRP A 814 -7.69 -11.27 1.42
N PRO A 815 -7.19 -12.04 0.44
CA PRO A 815 -5.85 -12.56 0.48
C PRO A 815 -4.82 -11.43 0.46
N ILE A 816 -3.76 -11.57 1.25
CA ILE A 816 -2.61 -10.65 1.29
C ILE A 816 -1.40 -11.36 0.70
N THR A 817 -0.80 -10.77 -0.32
CA THR A 817 0.36 -11.38 -1.01
C THR A 817 1.54 -10.42 -1.03
N THR A 818 2.75 -10.95 -1.00
CA THR A 818 3.98 -10.18 -1.25
C THR A 818 4.49 -10.46 -2.66
N LEU A 819 4.98 -9.41 -3.34
CA LEU A 819 5.66 -9.50 -4.62
C LEU A 819 7.12 -9.13 -4.45
N LYS A 820 8.03 -9.82 -5.14
CA LYS A 820 9.44 -9.37 -5.21
C LYS A 820 9.53 -8.09 -6.00
N HIS A 821 10.51 -7.25 -5.71
CA HIS A 821 10.66 -5.91 -6.28
C HIS A 821 10.57 -5.86 -7.80
N ASP A 822 11.20 -6.79 -8.52
CA ASP A 822 11.08 -6.87 -9.99
C ASP A 822 9.62 -7.08 -10.45
N ASP A 823 8.83 -7.82 -9.69
CA ASP A 823 7.41 -8.11 -9.98
C ASP A 823 6.50 -6.94 -9.55
N ILE A 824 6.85 -6.22 -8.48
CA ILE A 824 6.22 -4.94 -8.12
C ILE A 824 6.44 -3.92 -9.24
N ALA A 825 7.68 -3.76 -9.71
CA ALA A 825 7.99 -2.86 -10.81
C ALA A 825 7.17 -3.22 -12.06
N LYS A 826 7.08 -4.51 -12.39
CA LYS A 826 6.22 -5.01 -13.46
C LYS A 826 4.75 -4.66 -13.22
N TYR A 827 4.21 -4.87 -12.02
CA TYR A 827 2.82 -4.55 -11.67
C TYR A 827 2.49 -3.07 -11.93
N PHE A 828 3.37 -2.16 -11.51
CA PHE A 828 3.26 -0.72 -11.74
C PHE A 828 3.38 -0.35 -13.23
N THR A 829 4.37 -0.90 -13.95
CA THR A 829 4.53 -0.61 -15.38
C THR A 829 3.41 -1.18 -16.23
N ASP A 830 2.87 -2.35 -15.87
CA ASP A 830 1.71 -2.95 -16.54
C ASP A 830 0.47 -2.11 -16.30
N ARG A 831 0.28 -1.59 -15.08
CA ARG A 831 -0.81 -0.65 -14.77
C ARG A 831 -0.70 0.62 -15.61
N MET A 832 0.49 1.23 -15.68
CA MET A 832 0.73 2.41 -16.53
C MET A 832 0.45 2.11 -18.01
N ALA A 833 0.93 0.97 -18.53
CA ALA A 833 0.72 0.58 -19.93
C ALA A 833 -0.77 0.38 -20.23
N LEU A 834 -1.49 -0.33 -19.35
CA LEU A 834 -2.93 -0.57 -19.46
C LEU A 834 -3.71 0.75 -19.50
N ASP A 835 -3.46 1.65 -18.56
CA ASP A 835 -4.18 2.94 -18.49
C ASP A 835 -3.95 3.81 -19.74
N LYS A 836 -2.77 3.69 -20.37
CA LYS A 836 -2.43 4.37 -21.63
C LYS A 836 -3.15 3.76 -22.84
N CYS A 837 -3.50 2.47 -22.80
CA CYS A 837 -4.30 1.82 -23.85
C CYS A 837 -5.77 2.29 -23.88
N LYS A 838 -6.26 2.93 -22.80
CA LYS A 838 -7.67 3.33 -22.64
C LYS A 838 -8.62 2.14 -22.89
N PRO A 839 -8.49 1.05 -22.10
CA PRO A 839 -9.29 -0.14 -22.30
C PRO A 839 -10.77 0.19 -22.11
N THR A 840 -11.68 -0.49 -22.80
CA THR A 840 -13.14 -0.30 -22.73
C THR A 840 -13.84 -1.62 -22.44
N LEU A 841 -14.99 -1.56 -21.80
CA LEU A 841 -15.84 -2.73 -21.56
C LEU A 841 -17.30 -2.35 -21.80
N SER A 842 -18.05 -3.21 -22.47
CA SER A 842 -19.50 -3.09 -22.60
C SER A 842 -20.19 -4.43 -22.30
N PHE A 843 -21.38 -4.36 -21.72
CA PHE A 843 -22.21 -5.52 -21.40
C PHE A 843 -23.13 -5.85 -22.57
N GLY A 844 -23.24 -7.13 -22.91
CA GLY A 844 -24.26 -7.66 -23.80
C GLY A 844 -25.35 -8.37 -23.00
N TYR A 845 -26.61 -8.09 -23.33
CA TYR A 845 -27.77 -8.56 -22.58
C TYR A 845 -28.49 -9.72 -23.27
N ALA A 846 -29.19 -10.53 -22.49
CA ALA A 846 -30.18 -11.45 -23.01
C ALA A 846 -31.31 -10.69 -23.72
N ALA A 847 -32.04 -11.37 -24.61
CA ALA A 847 -33.10 -10.75 -25.41
C ALA A 847 -34.25 -10.14 -24.59
N ASP A 848 -34.43 -10.59 -23.34
CA ASP A 848 -35.41 -10.04 -22.40
C ASP A 848 -34.90 -8.82 -21.60
N GLY A 849 -33.63 -8.44 -21.76
CA GLY A 849 -32.97 -7.35 -21.05
C GLY A 849 -32.65 -7.65 -19.58
N LYS A 850 -32.98 -8.83 -19.06
CA LYS A 850 -32.97 -9.12 -17.61
C LYS A 850 -31.64 -9.64 -17.08
N SER A 851 -30.71 -9.99 -17.96
CA SER A 851 -29.40 -10.50 -17.55
C SER A 851 -28.28 -10.12 -18.51
N ILE A 852 -27.10 -9.88 -17.94
CA ILE A 852 -25.83 -9.73 -18.67
C ILE A 852 -25.33 -11.14 -19.00
N THR A 853 -25.12 -11.41 -20.29
CA THR A 853 -24.71 -12.73 -20.80
C THR A 853 -23.34 -12.71 -21.47
N SER A 854 -22.86 -11.52 -21.84
CA SER A 854 -21.54 -11.35 -22.44
C SER A 854 -20.91 -10.01 -22.05
N VAL A 855 -19.61 -9.93 -22.22
CA VAL A 855 -18.83 -8.69 -22.16
C VAL A 855 -18.07 -8.50 -23.46
N THR A 856 -17.91 -7.27 -23.92
CA THR A 856 -17.02 -6.94 -25.04
C THR A 856 -15.91 -6.02 -24.55
N VAL A 857 -14.67 -6.48 -24.71
CA VAL A 857 -13.46 -5.78 -24.28
C VAL A 857 -12.82 -5.11 -25.49
N GLY A 858 -12.45 -3.85 -25.34
CA GLY A 858 -11.76 -3.06 -26.35
C GLY A 858 -10.65 -2.20 -25.74
N ALA A 859 -10.00 -1.42 -26.60
CA ALA A 859 -9.02 -0.40 -26.24
C ALA A 859 -8.84 0.55 -27.44
N ASN A 860 -8.03 1.60 -27.30
CA ASN A 860 -7.64 2.42 -28.45
C ASN A 860 -6.98 1.54 -29.53
N GLY A 861 -7.57 1.50 -30.73
CA GLY A 861 -7.11 0.63 -31.82
C GLY A 861 -7.27 -0.87 -31.54
N ASN A 862 -8.01 -1.26 -30.51
CA ASN A 862 -8.21 -2.65 -30.06
C ASN A 862 -6.91 -3.44 -29.89
N THR A 863 -5.86 -2.78 -29.40
CA THR A 863 -4.58 -3.40 -29.05
C THR A 863 -4.12 -2.86 -27.71
N CYS A 864 -3.40 -3.68 -26.95
CA CYS A 864 -2.69 -3.23 -25.77
C CYS A 864 -1.46 -4.11 -25.56
N SER A 865 -0.37 -3.54 -25.07
CA SER A 865 0.87 -4.31 -24.81
C SER A 865 0.75 -5.23 -23.59
N VAL A 866 -0.32 -5.08 -22.81
CA VAL A 866 -0.64 -5.91 -21.65
C VAL A 866 -2.09 -6.39 -21.72
N PRO A 867 -2.42 -7.55 -21.13
CA PRO A 867 -3.80 -8.02 -21.08
C PRO A 867 -4.71 -7.10 -20.27
N VAL A 868 -5.96 -6.95 -20.71
CA VAL A 868 -6.99 -6.15 -20.03
C VAL A 868 -7.70 -7.02 -18.98
N PRO A 869 -7.70 -6.64 -17.69
CA PRO A 869 -8.38 -7.39 -16.65
C PRO A 869 -9.89 -7.14 -16.66
N VAL A 870 -10.67 -8.21 -16.60
CA VAL A 870 -12.12 -8.18 -16.39
C VAL A 870 -12.46 -9.03 -15.18
N THR A 871 -12.96 -8.43 -14.11
CA THR A 871 -13.50 -9.16 -12.96
C THR A 871 -14.93 -9.59 -13.23
N ILE A 872 -15.27 -10.82 -12.86
CA ILE A 872 -16.62 -11.39 -12.91
C ILE A 872 -17.00 -11.96 -11.54
N PRO A 873 -18.31 -12.04 -11.20
CA PRO A 873 -18.72 -12.43 -9.86
C PRO A 873 -18.46 -13.92 -9.56
N SER A 874 -18.47 -14.77 -10.59
CA SER A 874 -18.18 -16.20 -10.49
C SER A 874 -17.97 -16.81 -11.89
N GLY A 875 -17.48 -18.05 -11.93
CA GLY A 875 -17.37 -18.82 -13.17
C GLY A 875 -16.20 -18.40 -14.06
N SER A 876 -16.37 -18.56 -15.36
CA SER A 876 -15.35 -18.23 -16.36
C SER A 876 -15.96 -17.52 -17.57
N LEU A 877 -15.09 -16.94 -18.39
CA LEU A 877 -15.42 -16.39 -19.69
C LEU A 877 -14.99 -17.35 -20.80
N SER A 878 -15.76 -17.40 -21.90
CA SER A 878 -15.42 -18.18 -23.09
C SER A 878 -15.40 -17.31 -24.34
N GLY A 879 -14.42 -17.55 -25.21
CA GLY A 879 -14.10 -16.72 -26.37
C GLY A 879 -12.73 -16.06 -26.25
N GLY A 880 -12.11 -15.70 -27.37
CA GLY A 880 -10.83 -14.99 -27.40
C GLY A 880 -9.64 -15.70 -26.72
N SER A 881 -8.57 -14.94 -26.46
CA SER A 881 -7.41 -15.36 -25.68
C SER A 881 -7.53 -14.78 -24.26
N VAL A 882 -7.84 -15.65 -23.30
CA VAL A 882 -8.13 -15.28 -21.91
C VAL A 882 -7.37 -16.20 -20.97
N VAL A 883 -6.77 -15.62 -19.93
CA VAL A 883 -6.17 -16.35 -18.81
C VAL A 883 -6.92 -16.01 -17.53
N ALA A 884 -7.44 -17.02 -16.84
CA ALA A 884 -8.12 -16.84 -15.57
C ALA A 884 -7.12 -16.75 -14.40
N ASP A 885 -7.44 -15.90 -13.43
CA ASP A 885 -6.67 -15.66 -12.21
C ASP A 885 -7.65 -15.52 -11.05
N GLN A 886 -7.49 -16.35 -10.02
CA GLN A 886 -8.32 -16.31 -8.82
C GLN A 886 -7.48 -16.71 -7.62
N VAL A 887 -7.50 -15.88 -6.58
CA VAL A 887 -6.73 -16.10 -5.35
C VAL A 887 -7.72 -16.18 -4.19
N GLY A 888 -7.72 -17.31 -3.47
CA GLY A 888 -8.62 -17.54 -2.34
C GLY A 888 -10.09 -17.30 -2.72
N ALA A 889 -10.78 -16.51 -1.88
CA ALA A 889 -12.19 -16.15 -2.07
C ALA A 889 -12.42 -14.96 -3.01
N GLU A 890 -11.37 -14.40 -3.64
CA GLU A 890 -11.54 -13.27 -4.56
C GLU A 890 -12.38 -13.65 -5.77
N PRO A 891 -13.15 -12.70 -6.35
CA PRO A 891 -13.84 -12.93 -7.61
C PRO A 891 -12.82 -13.21 -8.73
N PRO A 892 -13.13 -14.12 -9.68
CA PRO A 892 -12.23 -14.41 -10.79
C PRO A 892 -11.90 -13.17 -11.63
N ILE A 893 -10.62 -13.00 -11.96
CA ILE A 893 -10.11 -12.02 -12.92
C ILE A 893 -9.80 -12.75 -14.23
N GLN A 894 -10.28 -12.19 -15.34
CA GLN A 894 -10.06 -12.70 -16.68
C GLN A 894 -9.13 -11.74 -17.41
N TRP A 895 -7.91 -12.19 -17.71
CA TRP A 895 -6.90 -11.40 -18.41
C TRP A 895 -7.04 -11.56 -19.92
N VAL A 896 -7.62 -10.57 -20.58
CA VAL A 896 -8.02 -10.61 -21.99
C VAL A 896 -6.94 -9.98 -22.88
N THR A 897 -6.41 -10.75 -23.83
CA THR A 897 -5.42 -10.23 -24.79
C THR A 897 -6.12 -9.64 -26.02
N LEU A 898 -5.78 -8.39 -26.36
CA LEU A 898 -6.32 -7.69 -27.55
C LEU A 898 -5.31 -7.72 -28.70
N SER A 899 -5.77 -8.00 -29.93
CA SER A 899 -4.92 -8.23 -31.11
C SER A 899 -5.41 -7.53 -32.38
N GLY A 900 -6.06 -6.37 -32.25
CA GLY A 900 -6.52 -5.52 -33.37
C GLY A 900 -8.04 -5.50 -33.58
N SER A 901 -8.76 -6.33 -32.84
CA SER A 901 -10.23 -6.40 -32.85
C SER A 901 -10.77 -6.47 -31.42
N PRO A 902 -11.98 -5.95 -31.14
CA PRO A 902 -12.59 -6.12 -29.83
C PRO A 902 -12.88 -7.60 -29.58
N VAL A 903 -12.82 -8.02 -28.32
CA VAL A 903 -13.03 -9.41 -27.91
C VAL A 903 -14.34 -9.51 -27.14
N THR A 904 -15.32 -10.21 -27.71
CA THR A 904 -16.57 -10.55 -27.01
C THR A 904 -16.44 -11.90 -26.32
N LEU A 905 -16.79 -11.94 -25.05
CA LEU A 905 -16.67 -13.09 -24.17
C LEU A 905 -18.04 -13.42 -23.57
N SER A 906 -18.46 -14.68 -23.67
CA SER A 906 -19.70 -15.15 -23.05
C SER A 906 -19.45 -15.55 -21.61
N LEU A 907 -20.32 -15.12 -20.70
CA LEU A 907 -20.29 -15.53 -19.29
C LEU A 907 -20.82 -16.97 -19.17
N SER A 908 -20.09 -17.81 -18.43
CA SER A 908 -20.58 -19.15 -18.08
C SER A 908 -21.85 -19.11 -17.21
N SER A 909 -22.09 -17.99 -16.54
CA SER A 909 -23.26 -17.75 -15.69
C SER A 909 -23.74 -16.32 -15.89
N ALA A 910 -24.97 -16.17 -16.39
CA ALA A 910 -25.56 -14.86 -16.63
C ALA A 910 -25.77 -14.11 -15.31
N VAL A 911 -25.54 -12.79 -15.32
CA VAL A 911 -25.70 -11.92 -14.14
C VAL A 911 -27.03 -11.21 -14.24
N ALA A 912 -27.94 -11.50 -13.31
CA ALA A 912 -29.26 -10.87 -13.27
C ALA A 912 -29.15 -9.35 -12.99
N VAL A 913 -29.95 -8.56 -13.72
CA VAL A 913 -30.03 -7.10 -13.55
C VAL A 913 -31.43 -6.61 -13.16
N ALA A 914 -32.44 -7.44 -13.36
CA ALA A 914 -33.81 -7.20 -12.92
C ALA A 914 -34.17 -8.19 -11.80
N ALA A 915 -34.80 -7.70 -10.74
CA ALA A 915 -35.32 -8.49 -9.64
C ALA A 915 -36.63 -9.21 -10.01
#